data_AF-A0A960EKL1-F1
#
_entry.id   AF-A0A960EKL1-F1
#
_cell.length_a   1.000
_cell.length_b   1.000
_cell.length_c   1.000
_cell.angle_alpha   90.00
_cell.angle_beta   90.00
_cell.angle_gamma   90.00
#
_symmetry.space_group_name_H-M   'P 1'
#
loop_
_entity.id
_entity.type
_entity.pdbx_description
1 polymer ?
#
loop_
_entity_poly.entity_id
_entity_poly.type
_entity_poly.pdbx_seq_one_letter_code
_entity_poly.pdbx_strand_id
1 'polypeptide(L)'
;MPFLVIALTLLLAFGMASLVQGRAHADEVVHGRLVPEIPRRDTPIITDGAGLAVTVVGNKVVVGGSFTTVQTVRNGPTVTRPYLMAYDINTGAYDAGFAPILDGQVTSLAADPDGRHVYVGGAFNNVNGELRRKIARVDVTTGELDTNFRSNADAEVKALALSGNRLFVGGSFALINGVSRMRLAEVDATTGAVATGFNLPVTEGIGADHSLSVRALDISPDDSRLVVGHSGRLVAGVEHRGVAIVNIAGGASTLTGWNTDVYKTNCRDGYEVSVRDLDIAPSGAYFVVTTKGDDHPPCGDTAVAFPLAGDGAVEPLWVARMFDSVYSVAISDVAVYIGGHFRYAEAPGSLEPWPGESNIIYRDPSLLGDQVVRVHQLAALDPQTGKALPWDPGTDAFEATFDLHLIDRGLLLAMDGSRVNQVLTGRSAFLDFGGFTPGPEPIPQPTTTTQPPATTTTQPPATTTTQPGVTTTQPAVTTTQPGVTTTQPPVTTTQPPVTTTQPGVTTTQPGVTTTQPAVTTTQPGASTTQPPVSTTSSPATTIPPVTTTTPSGLVVPSVGGGRTLVLIVNSTGALRPSDRALIQKFTQAGFRVVTISETTPGRIWSKASIIVVAPSVSGAAMQDRFDNETRPVVALRARSADAIGLSNPSGPSGDLSTSTATIDLGGGAHPISQAAGLEGQVPLLSRPAWISYGVPGVGATTVGQLNANPSLFTYERGDRLADGGKSKGCRAAFPGDDVTAITDQGWTLMIRTLEWAAGSCRNDS
;
A
#
# COMPACT_ATOMS: atom_id res chain seq x y z
N MET A 1 -57.65 -18.03 69.47
CA MET A 1 -57.65 -16.89 68.52
C MET A 1 -58.01 -15.63 69.29
N PRO A 2 -57.59 -14.44 68.83
CA PRO A 2 -56.24 -14.08 68.39
C PRO A 2 -55.69 -12.93 69.28
N PHE A 3 -54.47 -12.44 69.04
CA PHE A 3 -54.27 -11.03 68.65
C PHE A 3 -52.83 -10.77 68.20
N LEU A 4 -52.70 -9.76 67.34
CA LEU A 4 -51.48 -9.28 66.71
C LEU A 4 -50.60 -8.50 67.72
N VAL A 5 -49.29 -8.71 67.69
CA VAL A 5 -48.31 -7.78 68.28
C VAL A 5 -47.26 -7.46 67.22
N ILE A 6 -47.10 -6.17 66.90
CA ILE A 6 -46.09 -5.67 65.97
C ILE A 6 -44.81 -5.44 66.77
N ALA A 7 -43.72 -6.11 66.40
CA ALA A 7 -42.39 -5.91 66.99
C ALA A 7 -41.49 -5.17 65.99
N LEU A 8 -40.93 -4.03 66.41
CA LEU A 8 -40.04 -3.20 65.62
C LEU A 8 -38.58 -3.68 65.77
N THR A 9 -38.01 -4.31 64.75
CA THR A 9 -36.57 -4.63 64.69
C THR A 9 -35.80 -3.56 63.94
N LEU A 10 -34.92 -2.85 64.65
CA LEU A 10 -34.01 -1.85 64.12
C LEU A 10 -32.81 -2.54 63.44
N LEU A 11 -32.65 -2.38 62.13
CA LEU A 11 -31.48 -2.89 61.40
C LEU A 11 -30.46 -1.75 61.22
N LEU A 12 -29.26 -1.87 61.81
CA LEU A 12 -28.15 -0.97 61.49
C LEU A 12 -27.53 -1.40 60.16
N ALA A 13 -27.80 -0.62 59.10
CA ALA A 13 -27.10 -0.75 57.83
C ALA A 13 -25.68 -0.16 57.95
N PHE A 14 -24.68 -1.01 58.17
CA PHE A 14 -23.29 -0.64 57.94
C PHE A 14 -23.06 -0.50 56.44
N GLY A 15 -23.14 0.74 55.94
CA GLY A 15 -22.83 1.07 54.56
C GLY A 15 -21.33 0.89 54.28
N MET A 16 -20.91 -0.31 53.89
CA MET A 16 -19.65 -0.47 53.18
C MET A 16 -19.80 0.19 51.81
N ALA A 17 -19.32 1.42 51.70
CA ALA A 17 -19.05 2.02 50.40
C ALA A 17 -17.90 1.26 49.76
N SER A 18 -18.23 0.19 49.02
CA SER A 18 -17.27 -0.49 48.15
C SER A 18 -16.72 0.54 47.18
N LEU A 19 -15.46 0.94 47.35
CA LEU A 19 -14.77 1.67 46.29
C LEU A 19 -14.70 0.74 45.09
N VAL A 20 -15.52 1.01 44.09
CA VAL A 20 -15.30 0.51 42.74
C VAL A 20 -14.01 1.17 42.27
N GLN A 21 -12.89 0.48 42.49
CA GLN A 21 -11.64 0.81 41.82
C GLN A 21 -11.89 0.55 40.33
N GLY A 22 -12.24 1.61 39.61
CA GLY A 22 -12.21 1.58 38.15
C GLY A 22 -10.83 1.09 37.73
N ARG A 23 -10.78 0.08 36.89
CA ARG A 23 -9.52 -0.33 36.28
C ARG A 23 -9.08 0.84 35.40
N ALA A 24 -7.82 1.23 35.52
CA ALA A 24 -7.20 1.96 34.43
C ALA A 24 -7.15 0.98 33.24
N HIS A 25 -7.82 1.34 32.15
CA HIS A 25 -7.56 0.76 30.85
C HIS A 25 -6.28 1.42 30.29
N ALA A 26 -5.91 1.16 29.04
CA ALA A 26 -4.92 2.03 28.39
C ALA A 26 -5.42 3.48 28.47
N ASP A 27 -4.55 4.43 28.80
CA ASP A 27 -4.94 5.84 28.89
C ASP A 27 -5.50 6.31 27.53
N GLU A 28 -6.51 7.19 27.57
CA GLU A 28 -7.16 7.73 26.37
C GLU A 28 -6.10 8.38 25.47
N VAL A 29 -5.92 7.89 24.23
CA VAL A 29 -4.81 8.31 23.36
C VAL A 29 -5.07 9.71 22.78
N VAL A 30 -4.83 10.71 23.61
CA VAL A 30 -4.99 12.14 23.34
C VAL A 30 -3.66 12.69 22.83
N HIS A 31 -3.63 13.04 21.54
CA HIS A 31 -2.48 13.63 20.87
C HIS A 31 -2.50 15.16 20.91
N GLY A 32 -3.68 15.79 20.87
CA GLY A 32 -3.86 17.25 20.84
C GLY A 32 -3.30 17.97 19.61
N ARG A 33 -2.74 17.22 18.64
CA ARG A 33 -2.18 17.67 17.36
C ARG A 33 -1.96 16.48 16.43
N LEU A 34 -1.91 16.72 15.13
CA LEU A 34 -1.58 15.67 14.15
C LEU A 34 -0.18 15.06 14.40
N VAL A 35 -0.04 13.74 14.26
CA VAL A 35 1.25 13.03 14.27
C VAL A 35 2.22 13.58 13.20
N PRO A 36 3.53 13.62 13.43
CA PRO A 36 4.48 14.21 12.48
C PRO A 36 4.56 13.39 11.19
N GLU A 37 4.70 14.05 10.05
CA GLU A 37 4.80 13.36 8.75
C GLU A 37 6.13 12.65 8.51
N ILE A 38 7.19 12.99 9.26
CA ILE A 38 8.53 12.44 9.06
C ILE A 38 8.73 11.24 10.00
N PRO A 39 8.94 10.02 9.48
CA PRO A 39 9.19 8.85 10.33
C PRO A 39 10.60 8.87 10.92
N ARG A 40 10.75 8.09 12.00
CA ARG A 40 12.05 7.69 12.54
C ARG A 40 12.95 7.07 11.46
N ARG A 41 14.25 7.33 11.57
CA ARG A 41 15.27 6.81 10.63
C ARG A 41 16.15 5.71 11.22
N ASP A 42 15.99 5.43 12.52
CA ASP A 42 16.84 4.61 13.39
C ASP A 42 16.25 3.23 13.76
N THR A 43 15.04 2.92 13.29
CA THR A 43 14.40 1.59 13.44
C THR A 43 15.04 0.54 12.51
N PRO A 44 14.77 -0.76 12.72
CA PRO A 44 15.17 -1.82 11.79
C PRO A 44 14.38 -1.70 10.47
N ILE A 45 14.95 -2.22 9.39
CA ILE A 45 14.34 -2.20 8.06
C ILE A 45 13.94 -3.63 7.69
N ILE A 46 12.65 -3.95 7.71
CA ILE A 46 12.14 -5.23 7.17
C ILE A 46 12.31 -5.20 5.65
N THR A 47 12.99 -6.21 5.07
CA THR A 47 13.54 -6.15 3.69
C THR A 47 12.79 -6.97 2.63
N ASP A 48 11.85 -7.82 3.02
CA ASP A 48 11.04 -8.64 2.11
C ASP A 48 9.60 -8.80 2.65
N GLY A 49 8.74 -9.53 1.91
CA GLY A 49 7.34 -9.73 2.27
C GLY A 49 6.57 -8.42 2.51
N ALA A 50 5.67 -8.45 3.49
CA ALA A 50 4.93 -7.31 4.01
C ALA A 50 4.85 -7.39 5.55
N GLY A 51 4.73 -6.23 6.20
CA GLY A 51 4.25 -6.11 7.57
C GLY A 51 2.73 -6.06 7.53
N LEU A 52 2.07 -6.84 8.39
CA LEU A 52 0.60 -7.02 8.38
C LEU A 52 -0.04 -6.72 9.74
N ALA A 53 0.76 -6.60 10.81
CA ALA A 53 0.31 -6.18 12.13
C ALA A 53 1.46 -5.52 12.92
N VAL A 54 1.17 -4.55 13.78
CA VAL A 54 2.13 -3.89 14.68
C VAL A 54 1.46 -3.54 16.01
N THR A 55 2.14 -3.78 17.13
CA THR A 55 1.66 -3.39 18.47
C THR A 55 2.81 -3.04 19.40
N VAL A 56 2.51 -2.46 20.57
CA VAL A 56 3.49 -2.15 21.61
C VAL A 56 3.25 -2.99 22.86
N VAL A 57 4.31 -3.64 23.36
CA VAL A 57 4.30 -4.37 24.64
C VAL A 57 5.45 -3.87 25.50
N GLY A 58 5.11 -3.15 26.56
CA GLY A 58 6.07 -2.42 27.38
C GLY A 58 6.89 -1.44 26.53
N ASN A 59 8.21 -1.61 26.50
CA ASN A 59 9.12 -0.80 25.67
C ASN A 59 9.36 -1.36 24.25
N LYS A 60 8.67 -2.43 23.83
CA LYS A 60 8.94 -3.08 22.53
C LYS A 60 7.84 -2.81 21.53
N VAL A 61 8.21 -2.33 20.35
CA VAL A 61 7.36 -2.45 19.16
C VAL A 61 7.52 -3.87 18.64
N VAL A 62 6.42 -4.59 18.50
CA VAL A 62 6.35 -5.93 17.90
C VAL A 62 5.69 -5.80 16.53
N VAL A 63 6.30 -6.34 15.47
CA VAL A 63 5.74 -6.33 14.11
C VAL A 63 5.58 -7.75 13.61
N GLY A 64 4.38 -8.08 13.16
CA GLY A 64 4.01 -9.33 12.51
C GLY A 64 3.80 -9.15 11.01
N GLY A 65 3.97 -10.22 10.23
CA GLY A 65 3.75 -10.16 8.78
C GLY A 65 4.08 -11.43 8.02
N SER A 66 4.35 -11.27 6.73
CA SER A 66 4.75 -12.33 5.79
C SER A 66 6.25 -12.34 5.46
N PHE A 67 7.01 -11.38 6.00
CA PHE A 67 8.45 -11.20 5.79
C PHE A 67 9.31 -12.35 6.32
N THR A 68 10.54 -12.49 5.79
CA THR A 68 11.53 -13.49 6.22
C THR A 68 12.86 -12.89 6.70
N THR A 69 13.10 -11.61 6.42
CA THR A 69 14.39 -10.92 6.62
C THR A 69 14.24 -9.50 7.16
N VAL A 70 15.17 -9.12 8.05
CA VAL A 70 15.23 -7.79 8.66
C VAL A 70 16.68 -7.29 8.66
N GLN A 71 16.94 -6.10 8.14
CA GLN A 71 18.15 -5.35 8.45
C GLN A 71 18.03 -4.75 9.85
N THR A 72 18.91 -5.20 10.74
CA THR A 72 18.92 -4.83 12.18
C THR A 72 19.02 -3.33 12.45
N VAL A 73 19.56 -2.57 11.50
CA VAL A 73 19.55 -1.10 11.41
C VAL A 73 19.77 -0.72 9.94
N ARG A 74 19.43 0.50 9.52
CA ARG A 74 19.74 1.05 8.20
C ARG A 74 21.22 0.84 7.83
N ASN A 75 21.48 0.20 6.69
CA ASN A 75 22.82 -0.20 6.21
C ASN A 75 23.58 -1.20 7.11
N GLY A 76 22.90 -1.78 8.11
CA GLY A 76 23.43 -2.83 8.97
C GLY A 76 23.26 -4.24 8.38
N PRO A 77 23.64 -5.29 9.12
CA PRO A 77 23.48 -6.67 8.66
C PRO A 77 22.00 -7.06 8.57
N THR A 78 21.65 -7.74 7.47
CA THR A 78 20.38 -8.47 7.31
C THR A 78 20.46 -9.79 8.07
N VAL A 79 19.43 -10.10 8.86
CA VAL A 79 19.25 -11.38 9.54
C VAL A 79 17.96 -12.07 9.07
N THR A 80 17.94 -13.40 9.09
CA THR A 80 16.72 -14.18 8.88
C THR A 80 15.88 -14.11 10.17
N ARG A 81 14.71 -13.50 10.07
CA ARG A 81 13.75 -13.32 11.17
C ARG A 81 12.34 -13.37 10.55
N PRO A 82 11.71 -14.56 10.47
CA PRO A 82 10.47 -14.71 9.74
C PRO A 82 9.23 -14.42 10.59
N TYR A 83 8.25 -13.78 9.93
CA TYR A 83 6.87 -13.54 10.35
C TYR A 83 6.62 -12.70 11.61
N LEU A 84 7.57 -12.58 12.53
CA LEU A 84 7.43 -11.85 13.79
C LEU A 84 8.80 -11.31 14.24
N MET A 85 8.88 -10.03 14.60
CA MET A 85 10.11 -9.38 15.08
C MET A 85 9.81 -8.29 16.12
N ALA A 86 10.82 -7.78 16.83
CA ALA A 86 10.67 -6.67 17.77
C ALA A 86 11.85 -5.69 17.74
N TYR A 87 11.61 -4.45 18.18
CA TYR A 87 12.64 -3.44 18.49
C TYR A 87 12.24 -2.57 19.68
N ASP A 88 13.23 -1.99 20.37
CA ASP A 88 12.97 -1.07 21.50
C ASP A 88 12.46 0.30 20.99
N ILE A 89 11.28 0.70 21.46
CA ILE A 89 10.56 1.91 21.02
C ILE A 89 11.30 3.22 21.32
N ASN A 90 12.22 3.19 22.30
CA ASN A 90 12.96 4.38 22.71
C ASN A 90 14.18 4.61 21.82
N THR A 91 14.95 3.55 21.56
CA THR A 91 16.25 3.58 20.90
C THR A 91 16.24 3.13 19.43
N GLY A 92 15.14 2.54 18.94
CA GLY A 92 15.05 1.94 17.61
C GLY A 92 15.82 0.63 17.45
N ALA A 93 16.52 0.16 18.50
CA ALA A 93 17.41 -0.99 18.41
C ALA A 93 16.63 -2.30 18.18
N TYR A 94 17.00 -3.04 17.12
CA TYR A 94 16.51 -4.40 16.85
C TYR A 94 16.75 -5.33 18.04
N ASP A 95 15.72 -6.05 18.47
CA ASP A 95 15.85 -7.06 19.50
C ASP A 95 16.21 -8.43 18.91
N ALA A 96 17.46 -8.84 19.14
CA ALA A 96 17.94 -10.16 18.78
C ALA A 96 17.49 -11.26 19.78
N GLY A 97 17.11 -10.88 21.00
CA GLY A 97 16.68 -11.78 22.08
C GLY A 97 15.24 -12.27 21.92
N PHE A 98 14.33 -11.41 21.46
CA PHE A 98 13.00 -11.83 21.02
C PHE A 98 13.12 -12.67 19.73
N ALA A 99 13.15 -14.00 19.91
CA ALA A 99 13.58 -14.91 18.86
C ALA A 99 12.59 -16.03 18.43
N PRO A 100 11.26 -15.80 18.38
CA PRO A 100 10.31 -16.86 18.04
C PRO A 100 10.51 -17.37 16.60
N ILE A 101 10.13 -18.63 16.38
CA ILE A 101 10.18 -19.33 15.09
C ILE A 101 8.76 -19.76 14.72
N LEU A 102 8.19 -19.19 13.66
CA LEU A 102 6.87 -19.52 13.14
C LEU A 102 6.98 -20.11 11.72
N ASP A 103 5.99 -20.90 11.30
CA ASP A 103 5.92 -21.55 9.98
C ASP A 103 4.88 -20.95 9.02
N GLY A 104 4.38 -19.75 9.31
CA GLY A 104 3.45 -19.01 8.45
C GLY A 104 3.22 -17.58 8.95
N GLN A 105 2.61 -16.75 8.10
CA GLN A 105 2.42 -15.32 8.35
C GLN A 105 1.64 -15.02 9.64
N VAL A 106 2.00 -13.90 10.28
CA VAL A 106 1.23 -13.23 11.33
C VAL A 106 0.41 -12.12 10.68
N THR A 107 -0.86 -12.00 11.07
CA THR A 107 -1.84 -11.06 10.50
C THR A 107 -2.57 -10.24 11.56
N SER A 108 -2.37 -10.54 12.84
CA SER A 108 -2.95 -9.81 13.96
C SER A 108 -2.07 -9.99 15.20
N LEU A 109 -1.93 -8.92 15.97
CA LEU A 109 -1.25 -8.89 17.26
C LEU A 109 -2.16 -8.21 18.28
N ALA A 110 -2.19 -8.71 19.52
CA ALA A 110 -2.79 -8.00 20.64
C ALA A 110 -1.82 -7.98 21.82
N ALA A 111 -1.53 -6.80 22.35
CA ALA A 111 -0.69 -6.61 23.53
C ALA A 111 -1.36 -7.20 24.78
N ASP A 112 -0.56 -7.82 25.66
CA ASP A 112 -1.04 -8.23 26.97
C ASP A 112 -0.79 -7.11 28.02
N PRO A 113 -1.79 -6.71 28.83
CA PRO A 113 -1.63 -5.75 29.92
C PRO A 113 -0.61 -6.15 30.99
N ASP A 114 -0.12 -7.40 31.02
CA ASP A 114 1.03 -7.77 31.84
C ASP A 114 2.37 -7.17 31.38
N GLY A 115 2.40 -6.52 30.21
CA GLY A 115 3.56 -5.83 29.66
C GLY A 115 4.71 -6.77 29.26
N ARG A 116 4.45 -8.08 29.23
CA ARG A 116 5.43 -9.15 29.00
C ARG A 116 5.04 -10.07 27.85
N HIS A 117 3.76 -10.21 27.52
CA HIS A 117 3.30 -11.11 26.46
C HIS A 117 2.60 -10.38 25.30
N VAL A 118 2.55 -11.07 24.15
CA VAL A 118 1.74 -10.68 23.00
C VAL A 118 0.97 -11.89 22.49
N TYR A 119 -0.32 -11.69 22.17
CA TYR A 119 -1.11 -12.69 21.45
C TYR A 119 -0.86 -12.53 19.96
N VAL A 120 -0.67 -13.66 19.28
CA VAL A 120 -0.26 -13.72 17.88
C VAL A 120 -1.31 -14.49 17.09
N GLY A 121 -1.94 -13.82 16.11
CA GLY A 121 -2.93 -14.39 15.20
C GLY A 121 -2.37 -14.51 13.78
N GLY A 122 -2.70 -15.59 13.06
CA GLY A 122 -2.20 -15.75 11.69
C GLY A 122 -2.48 -17.08 11.01
N ALA A 123 -1.65 -17.40 10.02
CA ALA A 123 -1.74 -18.59 9.17
C ALA A 123 -0.81 -19.73 9.61
N PHE A 124 0.06 -19.53 10.60
CA PHE A 124 0.99 -20.53 11.14
C PHE A 124 0.29 -21.75 11.76
N ASN A 125 1.01 -22.88 11.84
CA ASN A 125 0.62 -24.11 12.51
C ASN A 125 1.51 -24.44 13.71
N ASN A 126 2.73 -23.91 13.75
CA ASN A 126 3.74 -24.20 14.77
C ASN A 126 4.42 -22.91 15.25
N VAL A 127 4.79 -22.89 16.54
CA VAL A 127 5.58 -21.83 17.17
C VAL A 127 6.69 -22.51 17.98
N ASN A 128 7.95 -22.17 17.72
CA ASN A 128 9.14 -22.77 18.34
C ASN A 128 9.19 -24.32 18.23
N GLY A 129 8.61 -24.87 17.16
CA GLY A 129 8.48 -26.32 16.93
C GLY A 129 7.31 -27.00 17.66
N GLU A 130 6.62 -26.28 18.54
CA GLU A 130 5.40 -26.73 19.22
C GLU A 130 4.15 -26.46 18.35
N LEU A 131 3.24 -27.44 18.29
CA LEU A 131 1.99 -27.31 17.55
C LEU A 131 1.07 -26.26 18.22
N ARG A 132 0.86 -25.13 17.53
CA ARG A 132 -0.05 -24.05 17.93
C ARG A 132 -0.69 -23.48 16.66
N ARG A 133 -1.91 -23.90 16.37
CA ARG A 133 -2.56 -23.55 15.10
C ARG A 133 -3.20 -22.16 15.18
N LYS A 134 -2.65 -21.23 14.38
CA LYS A 134 -3.24 -19.92 14.04
C LYS A 134 -3.33 -18.91 15.19
N ILE A 135 -3.15 -19.34 16.44
CA ILE A 135 -3.19 -18.52 17.65
C ILE A 135 -2.06 -18.98 18.59
N ALA A 136 -1.33 -18.04 19.18
CA ALA A 136 -0.38 -18.30 20.27
C ALA A 136 -0.32 -17.08 21.22
N ARG A 137 0.32 -17.26 22.39
CA ARG A 137 0.76 -16.19 23.30
C ARG A 137 2.26 -16.37 23.48
N VAL A 138 3.06 -15.34 23.25
CA VAL A 138 4.53 -15.42 23.33
C VAL A 138 5.10 -14.32 24.21
N ASP A 139 6.19 -14.63 24.89
CA ASP A 139 6.95 -13.73 25.76
C ASP A 139 7.78 -12.75 24.92
N VAL A 140 7.56 -11.44 25.06
CA VAL A 140 8.25 -10.43 24.23
C VAL A 140 9.70 -10.17 24.64
N THR A 141 10.16 -10.74 25.77
CA THR A 141 11.55 -10.61 26.24
C THR A 141 12.45 -11.71 25.68
N THR A 142 11.89 -12.88 25.43
CA THR A 142 12.63 -14.11 25.07
C THR A 142 12.20 -14.74 23.74
N GLY A 143 11.00 -14.45 23.27
CA GLY A 143 10.37 -15.19 22.16
C GLY A 143 9.89 -16.58 22.55
N GLU A 144 9.88 -16.93 23.84
CA GLU A 144 9.36 -18.22 24.32
C GLU A 144 7.83 -18.28 24.16
N LEU A 145 7.33 -19.50 23.94
CA LEU A 145 5.91 -19.79 23.79
C LEU A 145 5.30 -20.02 25.17
N ASP A 146 4.23 -19.30 25.52
CA ASP A 146 3.45 -19.64 26.70
C ASP A 146 2.79 -21.02 26.51
N THR A 147 3.10 -21.95 27.41
CA THR A 147 2.60 -23.32 27.35
C THR A 147 1.31 -23.53 28.13
N ASN A 148 0.86 -22.53 28.90
CA ASN A 148 -0.42 -22.48 29.58
C ASN A 148 -1.54 -22.09 28.61
N PHE A 149 -1.30 -21.07 27.78
CA PHE A 149 -2.23 -20.67 26.73
C PHE A 149 -2.27 -21.70 25.59
N ARG A 150 -3.45 -22.33 25.39
CA ARG A 150 -3.66 -23.40 24.41
C ARG A 150 -4.95 -23.18 23.63
N SER A 151 -4.92 -22.24 22.69
CA SER A 151 -5.96 -22.08 21.66
C SER A 151 -5.47 -22.58 20.29
N ASN A 152 -6.37 -23.16 19.49
CA ASN A 152 -6.08 -23.66 18.15
C ASN A 152 -7.29 -23.42 17.24
N ALA A 153 -7.11 -22.70 16.13
CA ALA A 153 -8.13 -22.56 15.09
C ALA A 153 -7.91 -23.54 13.92
N ASP A 154 -8.98 -23.87 13.19
CA ASP A 154 -8.91 -24.70 11.98
C ASP A 154 -8.55 -23.92 10.70
N ALA A 155 -8.76 -22.60 10.68
CA ALA A 155 -8.33 -21.69 9.60
C ALA A 155 -7.77 -20.36 10.14
N GLU A 156 -7.31 -19.49 9.22
CA GLU A 156 -6.63 -18.22 9.55
C GLU A 156 -7.42 -17.33 10.53
N VAL A 157 -6.72 -16.90 11.58
CA VAL A 157 -7.16 -15.83 12.48
C VAL A 157 -6.66 -14.50 11.93
N LYS A 158 -7.50 -13.47 12.01
CA LYS A 158 -7.32 -12.18 11.33
C LYS A 158 -7.50 -10.98 12.26
N ALA A 159 -8.17 -11.17 13.41
CA ALA A 159 -8.34 -10.15 14.44
C ALA A 159 -8.26 -10.78 15.85
N LEU A 160 -7.74 -10.02 16.80
CA LEU A 160 -7.63 -10.36 18.22
C LEU A 160 -7.92 -9.09 19.04
N ALA A 161 -8.81 -9.18 20.02
CA ALA A 161 -9.11 -8.07 20.94
C ALA A 161 -9.26 -8.61 22.37
N LEU A 162 -8.79 -7.86 23.38
CA LEU A 162 -8.62 -8.37 24.75
C LEU A 162 -9.34 -7.53 25.80
N SER A 163 -10.38 -8.12 26.42
CA SER A 163 -11.16 -7.55 27.53
C SER A 163 -10.77 -8.24 28.84
N GLY A 164 -9.83 -7.65 29.58
CA GLY A 164 -9.30 -8.24 30.82
C GLY A 164 -8.67 -9.62 30.60
N ASN A 165 -9.35 -10.69 31.02
CA ASN A 165 -8.92 -12.10 30.81
C ASN A 165 -9.74 -12.79 29.69
N ARG A 166 -10.30 -12.04 28.75
CA ARG A 166 -11.19 -12.54 27.69
C ARG A 166 -10.64 -12.10 26.34
N LEU A 167 -10.08 -13.05 25.60
CA LEU A 167 -9.56 -12.82 24.26
C LEU A 167 -10.65 -13.16 23.24
N PHE A 168 -11.15 -12.12 22.57
CA PHE A 168 -12.00 -12.28 21.39
C PHE A 168 -11.13 -12.58 20.18
N VAL A 169 -11.58 -13.52 19.34
CA VAL A 169 -10.84 -14.03 18.20
C VAL A 169 -11.73 -13.94 16.96
N GLY A 170 -11.25 -13.24 15.93
CA GLY A 170 -11.91 -13.08 14.64
C GLY A 170 -11.09 -13.72 13.52
N GLY A 171 -11.74 -14.37 12.55
CA GLY A 171 -11.04 -14.93 11.40
C GLY A 171 -11.94 -15.72 10.44
N SER A 172 -11.34 -16.63 9.68
CA SER A 172 -11.99 -17.54 8.72
C SER A 172 -12.29 -18.94 9.28
N PHE A 173 -12.04 -19.17 10.56
CA PHE A 173 -12.20 -20.47 11.24
C PHE A 173 -13.67 -20.89 11.45
N ALA A 174 -13.92 -22.19 11.55
CA ALA A 174 -15.20 -22.76 11.99
C ALA A 174 -15.11 -23.44 13.37
N LEU A 175 -13.88 -23.77 13.81
CA LEU A 175 -13.60 -24.46 15.07
C LEU A 175 -12.50 -23.73 15.85
N ILE A 176 -12.69 -23.54 17.15
CA ILE A 176 -11.61 -23.25 18.11
C ILE A 176 -11.52 -24.43 19.10
N ASN A 177 -10.34 -25.03 19.24
CA ASN A 177 -10.11 -26.22 20.10
C ASN A 177 -11.14 -27.36 19.88
N GLY A 178 -11.66 -27.49 18.65
CA GLY A 178 -12.70 -28.46 18.28
C GLY A 178 -14.14 -28.08 18.63
N VAL A 179 -14.35 -26.95 19.32
CA VAL A 179 -15.69 -26.39 19.60
C VAL A 179 -16.13 -25.53 18.41
N SER A 180 -17.38 -25.72 17.94
CA SER A 180 -17.94 -24.92 16.84
C SER A 180 -18.06 -23.45 17.23
N ARG A 181 -17.34 -22.61 16.48
CA ARG A 181 -17.28 -21.15 16.60
C ARG A 181 -17.07 -20.60 15.19
N MET A 182 -18.16 -20.20 14.54
CA MET A 182 -18.08 -19.76 13.14
C MET A 182 -17.61 -18.31 13.09
N ARG A 183 -16.35 -18.12 12.69
CA ARG A 183 -15.65 -16.84 12.43
C ARG A 183 -15.39 -15.93 13.63
N LEU A 184 -16.18 -16.05 14.70
CA LEU A 184 -16.04 -15.30 15.93
C LEU A 184 -16.03 -16.25 17.15
N ALA A 185 -15.13 -15.99 18.10
CA ALA A 185 -15.02 -16.73 19.36
C ALA A 185 -14.58 -15.83 20.52
N GLU A 186 -14.83 -16.29 21.75
CA GLU A 186 -14.23 -15.78 22.98
C GLU A 186 -13.48 -16.94 23.64
N VAL A 187 -12.24 -16.71 24.08
CA VAL A 187 -11.45 -17.66 24.88
C VAL A 187 -10.92 -16.99 26.15
N ASP A 188 -10.73 -17.78 27.20
CA ASP A 188 -9.98 -17.37 28.38
C ASP A 188 -8.54 -17.01 27.99
N ALA A 189 -8.10 -15.79 28.31
CA ALA A 189 -6.83 -15.25 27.82
C ALA A 189 -5.61 -15.93 28.45
N THR A 190 -5.73 -16.46 29.67
CA THR A 190 -4.65 -17.18 30.37
C THR A 190 -4.45 -18.61 29.82
N THR A 191 -5.52 -19.32 29.46
CA THR A 191 -5.51 -20.76 29.17
C THR A 191 -5.88 -21.14 27.74
N GLY A 192 -6.52 -20.24 27.00
CA GLY A 192 -7.08 -20.53 25.66
C GLY A 192 -8.35 -21.40 25.69
N ALA A 193 -8.96 -21.63 26.86
CA ALA A 193 -10.20 -22.38 26.98
C ALA A 193 -11.38 -21.62 26.34
N VAL A 194 -12.19 -22.30 25.53
CA VAL A 194 -13.30 -21.66 24.80
C VAL A 194 -14.45 -21.31 25.74
N ALA A 195 -14.89 -20.05 25.72
CA ALA A 195 -16.08 -19.61 26.44
C ALA A 195 -17.33 -20.27 25.82
N THR A 196 -17.92 -21.23 26.51
CA THR A 196 -19.05 -22.02 25.98
C THR A 196 -20.32 -21.19 25.80
N GLY A 197 -20.53 -20.18 26.65
CA GLY A 197 -21.65 -19.24 26.56
C GLY A 197 -21.56 -18.23 25.42
N PHE A 198 -20.36 -17.90 24.93
CA PHE A 198 -20.18 -17.03 23.77
C PHE A 198 -20.43 -17.82 22.49
N ASN A 199 -21.58 -17.65 21.84
CA ASN A 199 -21.87 -18.31 20.57
C ASN A 199 -22.63 -17.38 19.61
N LEU A 200 -21.87 -16.49 18.96
CA LEU A 200 -22.37 -15.53 17.97
C LEU A 200 -21.79 -15.87 16.58
N PRO A 201 -22.29 -16.94 15.91
CA PRO A 201 -21.77 -17.37 14.63
C PRO A 201 -22.04 -16.32 13.54
N VAL A 202 -21.02 -15.99 12.75
CA VAL A 202 -21.17 -15.15 11.55
C VAL A 202 -21.39 -16.06 10.34
N THR A 203 -22.49 -15.85 9.62
CA THR A 203 -22.96 -16.76 8.55
C THR A 203 -23.49 -16.01 7.33
N GLU A 204 -23.65 -16.74 6.22
CA GLU A 204 -24.08 -16.24 4.90
C GLU A 204 -23.17 -15.14 4.36
N GLY A 205 -22.12 -15.51 3.62
CA GLY A 205 -21.16 -14.55 3.08
C GLY A 205 -21.77 -13.61 2.04
N ILE A 206 -21.49 -12.32 2.18
CA ILE A 206 -21.79 -11.27 1.20
C ILE A 206 -20.70 -11.32 0.10
N GLY A 207 -21.01 -10.85 -1.11
CA GLY A 207 -20.07 -10.87 -2.25
C GLY A 207 -20.14 -12.15 -3.09
N ALA A 208 -19.52 -12.10 -4.27
CA ALA A 208 -19.67 -13.11 -5.32
C ALA A 208 -19.01 -14.47 -5.04
N ASP A 209 -18.06 -14.55 -4.10
CA ASP A 209 -17.43 -15.81 -3.66
C ASP A 209 -18.02 -16.36 -2.34
N HIS A 210 -18.96 -15.62 -1.73
CA HIS A 210 -19.53 -15.88 -0.40
C HIS A 210 -18.49 -16.08 0.71
N SER A 211 -17.33 -15.43 0.61
CA SER A 211 -16.26 -15.51 1.60
C SER A 211 -16.74 -15.02 2.97
N LEU A 212 -16.47 -15.83 4.00
CA LEU A 212 -16.82 -15.54 5.39
C LEU A 212 -15.55 -15.33 6.21
N SER A 213 -15.39 -14.12 6.76
CA SER A 213 -14.46 -13.83 7.83
C SER A 213 -14.96 -12.74 8.76
N VAL A 214 -14.61 -12.81 10.04
CA VAL A 214 -14.41 -11.59 10.84
C VAL A 214 -13.02 -11.07 10.50
N ARG A 215 -12.92 -9.79 10.17
CA ARG A 215 -11.69 -9.14 9.72
C ARG A 215 -11.07 -8.22 10.77
N ALA A 216 -11.92 -7.54 11.54
CA ALA A 216 -11.53 -6.54 12.53
C ALA A 216 -12.37 -6.70 13.81
N LEU A 217 -11.77 -6.38 14.95
CA LEU A 217 -12.36 -6.45 16.29
C LEU A 217 -11.77 -5.33 17.13
N ASP A 218 -12.62 -4.53 17.77
CA ASP A 218 -12.17 -3.52 18.74
C ASP A 218 -13.13 -3.41 19.94
N ILE A 219 -12.61 -2.97 21.09
CA ILE A 219 -13.29 -2.92 22.38
C ILE A 219 -13.42 -1.47 22.85
N SER A 220 -14.62 -1.07 23.26
CA SER A 220 -14.86 0.30 23.69
C SER A 220 -14.04 0.66 24.94
N PRO A 221 -13.60 1.92 25.10
CA PRO A 221 -12.76 2.38 26.22
C PRO A 221 -13.35 2.12 27.63
N ASP A 222 -14.66 1.85 27.74
CA ASP A 222 -15.37 1.50 28.98
C ASP A 222 -15.52 -0.02 29.22
N ASP A 223 -14.87 -0.87 28.42
CA ASP A 223 -14.92 -2.35 28.45
C ASP A 223 -16.34 -2.92 28.31
N SER A 224 -17.28 -2.16 27.72
CA SER A 224 -18.70 -2.52 27.66
C SER A 224 -19.17 -3.08 26.31
N ARG A 225 -18.48 -2.74 25.20
CA ARG A 225 -18.85 -3.15 23.83
C ARG A 225 -17.64 -3.73 23.09
N LEU A 226 -17.91 -4.73 22.25
CA LEU A 226 -17.02 -5.23 21.21
C LEU A 226 -17.68 -4.92 19.86
N VAL A 227 -17.00 -4.18 18.99
CA VAL A 227 -17.41 -3.96 17.60
C VAL A 227 -16.77 -5.03 16.71
N VAL A 228 -17.54 -5.60 15.80
CA VAL A 228 -17.17 -6.75 14.98
C VAL A 228 -17.32 -6.44 13.50
N GLY A 229 -16.21 -6.32 12.78
CA GLY A 229 -16.19 -6.09 11.32
C GLY A 229 -16.07 -7.40 10.55
N HIS A 230 -17.00 -7.68 9.63
CA HIS A 230 -17.11 -9.00 9.00
C HIS A 230 -17.79 -9.00 7.62
N SER A 231 -17.51 -10.04 6.82
CA SER A 231 -18.10 -10.23 5.48
C SER A 231 -19.43 -11.04 5.47
N GLY A 232 -19.95 -11.44 6.64
CA GLY A 232 -21.25 -12.12 6.74
C GLY A 232 -22.47 -11.19 6.70
N ARG A 233 -23.62 -11.77 6.31
CA ARG A 233 -24.95 -11.13 6.32
C ARG A 233 -25.66 -11.30 7.67
N LEU A 234 -25.42 -12.40 8.37
CA LEU A 234 -26.05 -12.71 9.66
C LEU A 234 -25.01 -12.88 10.77
N VAL A 235 -25.36 -12.40 11.97
CA VAL A 235 -24.68 -12.71 13.24
C VAL A 235 -25.70 -13.33 14.18
N ALA A 236 -25.43 -14.55 14.66
CA ALA A 236 -26.36 -15.33 15.50
C ALA A 236 -27.78 -15.51 14.90
N GLY A 237 -27.92 -15.42 13.58
CA GLY A 237 -29.19 -15.50 12.86
C GLY A 237 -29.95 -14.17 12.68
N VAL A 238 -29.44 -13.06 13.22
CA VAL A 238 -29.96 -11.71 13.02
C VAL A 238 -29.18 -11.03 11.89
N GLU A 239 -29.84 -10.29 11.00
CA GLU A 239 -29.18 -9.60 9.88
C GLU A 239 -28.48 -8.32 10.33
N HIS A 240 -27.17 -8.41 10.51
CA HIS A 240 -26.24 -7.29 10.63
C HIS A 240 -25.28 -7.42 9.44
N ARG A 241 -25.25 -6.45 8.51
CA ARG A 241 -24.34 -6.49 7.34
C ARG A 241 -23.09 -5.67 7.62
N GLY A 242 -21.91 -6.23 7.36
CA GLY A 242 -20.61 -5.56 7.54
C GLY A 242 -20.17 -5.42 9.00
N VAL A 243 -21.07 -5.00 9.90
CA VAL A 243 -20.76 -4.61 11.27
C VAL A 243 -21.83 -5.13 12.24
N ALA A 244 -21.40 -5.66 13.38
CA ALA A 244 -22.26 -5.92 14.54
C ALA A 244 -21.60 -5.42 15.83
N ILE A 245 -22.41 -5.08 16.85
CA ILE A 245 -21.92 -4.73 18.19
C ILE A 245 -22.42 -5.75 19.21
N VAL A 246 -21.50 -6.25 20.03
CA VAL A 246 -21.76 -7.16 21.14
C VAL A 246 -21.57 -6.40 22.45
N ASN A 247 -22.57 -6.41 23.32
CA ASN A 247 -22.39 -5.98 24.71
C ASN A 247 -21.59 -7.06 25.43
N ILE A 248 -20.46 -6.67 26.02
CA ILE A 248 -19.53 -7.56 26.73
C ILE A 248 -19.44 -7.24 28.23
N ALA A 249 -20.16 -6.22 28.70
CA ALA A 249 -20.20 -5.80 30.10
C ALA A 249 -20.80 -6.89 31.01
N GLY A 250 -20.40 -6.91 32.28
CA GLY A 250 -20.95 -7.84 33.28
C GLY A 250 -20.57 -9.32 33.07
N GLY A 251 -19.74 -9.64 32.07
CA GLY A 251 -19.16 -10.96 31.85
C GLY A 251 -20.00 -11.95 31.06
N ALA A 252 -21.21 -11.56 30.61
CA ALA A 252 -22.06 -12.38 29.75
C ALA A 252 -22.32 -11.66 28.43
N SER A 253 -21.62 -12.08 27.37
CA SER A 253 -21.71 -11.44 26.05
C SER A 253 -23.09 -11.62 25.39
N THR A 254 -23.69 -10.52 24.92
CA THR A 254 -24.96 -10.52 24.18
C THR A 254 -24.88 -9.62 22.95
N LEU A 255 -25.31 -10.11 21.79
CA LEU A 255 -25.51 -9.28 20.59
C LEU A 255 -26.51 -8.15 20.89
N THR A 256 -26.17 -6.92 20.50
CA THR A 256 -27.04 -5.74 20.69
C THR A 256 -28.06 -5.61 19.56
N GLY A 257 -29.00 -4.67 19.68
CA GLY A 257 -29.88 -4.29 18.57
C GLY A 257 -29.22 -3.34 17.56
N TRP A 258 -27.98 -2.89 17.80
CA TRP A 258 -27.25 -2.01 16.90
C TRP A 258 -27.12 -2.62 15.51
N ASN A 259 -27.45 -1.85 14.48
CA ASN A 259 -27.46 -2.29 13.10
C ASN A 259 -27.33 -1.06 12.18
N THR A 260 -27.15 -1.26 10.88
CA THR A 260 -27.28 -0.17 9.90
C THR A 260 -27.95 -0.66 8.63
N ASP A 261 -28.84 0.18 8.07
CA ASP A 261 -29.52 -0.09 6.81
C ASP A 261 -28.75 0.49 5.61
N VAL A 262 -27.67 1.26 5.85
CA VAL A 262 -26.74 1.77 4.82
C VAL A 262 -26.25 0.65 3.91
N TYR A 263 -25.69 -0.41 4.50
CA TYR A 263 -25.17 -1.56 3.75
C TYR A 263 -26.28 -2.43 3.16
N LYS A 264 -27.50 -2.44 3.72
CA LYS A 264 -28.63 -3.22 3.20
C LYS A 264 -29.29 -2.56 1.99
N THR A 265 -29.40 -1.24 2.02
CA THR A 265 -30.05 -0.42 0.98
C THR A 265 -29.15 -0.25 -0.25
N ASN A 266 -27.85 -0.08 -0.05
CA ASN A 266 -26.91 0.23 -1.13
C ASN A 266 -26.18 -1.01 -1.65
N CYS A 267 -25.78 -1.94 -0.79
CA CYS A 267 -24.98 -3.10 -1.18
C CYS A 267 -25.88 -4.27 -1.57
N ARG A 268 -26.34 -4.22 -2.82
CA ARG A 268 -27.15 -5.26 -3.46
C ARG A 268 -26.38 -6.57 -3.53
N ASP A 269 -27.11 -7.68 -3.51
CA ASP A 269 -26.54 -9.03 -3.58
C ASP A 269 -25.65 -9.18 -4.83
N GLY A 270 -24.34 -9.31 -4.61
CA GLY A 270 -23.30 -9.31 -5.64
C GLY A 270 -22.15 -8.35 -5.33
N TYR A 271 -22.43 -7.19 -4.73
CA TYR A 271 -21.41 -6.26 -4.21
C TYR A 271 -20.95 -6.70 -2.81
N GLU A 272 -19.65 -6.66 -2.54
CA GLU A 272 -19.07 -7.10 -1.26
C GLU A 272 -18.93 -5.92 -0.30
N VAL A 273 -19.45 -6.03 0.93
CA VAL A 273 -19.04 -5.13 2.01
C VAL A 273 -17.72 -5.66 2.58
N SER A 274 -16.63 -5.41 1.86
CA SER A 274 -15.31 -5.97 2.16
C SER A 274 -14.63 -5.18 3.28
N VAL A 275 -15.18 -5.30 4.50
CA VAL A 275 -14.64 -4.67 5.70
C VAL A 275 -13.20 -5.09 5.90
N ARG A 276 -12.31 -4.10 6.07
CA ARG A 276 -10.88 -4.31 6.24
C ARG A 276 -10.42 -4.14 7.67
N ASP A 277 -10.78 -3.01 8.25
CA ASP A 277 -10.37 -2.61 9.58
C ASP A 277 -11.40 -1.69 10.24
N LEU A 278 -11.40 -1.62 11.57
CA LEU A 278 -12.23 -0.69 12.33
C LEU A 278 -11.56 -0.31 13.65
N ASP A 279 -11.85 0.89 14.12
CA ASP A 279 -11.32 1.43 15.38
C ASP A 279 -12.38 2.31 16.06
N ILE A 280 -12.44 2.28 17.39
CA ILE A 280 -13.37 3.07 18.21
C ILE A 280 -12.69 4.35 18.69
N ALA A 281 -13.37 5.49 18.55
CA ALA A 281 -12.81 6.76 18.96
C ALA A 281 -12.50 6.77 20.46
N PRO A 282 -11.40 7.40 20.94
CA PRO A 282 -11.00 7.36 22.35
C PRO A 282 -12.08 7.84 23.35
N SER A 283 -12.97 8.73 22.90
CA SER A 283 -14.16 9.20 23.63
C SER A 283 -15.27 8.16 23.84
N GLY A 284 -15.21 7.00 23.18
CA GLY A 284 -16.27 5.97 23.15
C GLY A 284 -17.56 6.38 22.42
N ALA A 285 -17.62 7.56 21.78
CA ALA A 285 -18.86 8.08 21.19
C ALA A 285 -19.20 7.47 19.81
N TYR A 286 -18.18 7.17 19.01
CA TYR A 286 -18.32 6.68 17.64
C TYR A 286 -17.17 5.72 17.29
N PHE A 287 -17.29 5.03 16.16
CA PHE A 287 -16.25 4.20 15.59
C PHE A 287 -16.21 4.37 14.07
N VAL A 288 -15.10 4.03 13.43
CA VAL A 288 -14.93 4.11 11.96
C VAL A 288 -14.67 2.73 11.40
N VAL A 289 -15.28 2.43 10.25
CA VAL A 289 -15.10 1.18 9.52
C VAL A 289 -14.57 1.48 8.14
N THR A 290 -13.56 0.72 7.72
CA THR A 290 -12.92 0.84 6.39
C THR A 290 -13.30 -0.31 5.48
N THR A 291 -13.47 -0.02 4.19
CA THR A 291 -13.80 -1.01 3.15
C THR A 291 -12.86 -0.91 1.96
N LYS A 292 -12.73 -2.05 1.25
CA LYS A 292 -11.99 -2.17 -0.02
C LYS A 292 -12.89 -2.68 -1.14
N GLY A 293 -12.39 -2.62 -2.38
CA GLY A 293 -13.06 -3.10 -3.57
C GLY A 293 -14.17 -2.14 -4.03
N ASP A 294 -14.82 -2.49 -5.15
CA ASP A 294 -16.01 -1.88 -5.75
C ASP A 294 -16.09 -0.32 -5.78
N ASP A 295 -16.23 0.26 -6.99
CA ASP A 295 -16.49 1.70 -7.23
C ASP A 295 -17.89 2.17 -6.74
N HIS A 296 -18.39 1.60 -5.65
CA HIS A 296 -19.75 1.69 -5.15
C HIS A 296 -19.75 2.06 -3.65
N PRO A 297 -19.32 3.29 -3.28
CA PRO A 297 -19.44 3.78 -1.91
C PRO A 297 -20.91 3.70 -1.45
N PRO A 298 -21.20 3.15 -0.26
CA PRO A 298 -20.30 2.90 0.87
C PRO A 298 -19.88 1.43 1.02
N CYS A 299 -20.18 0.57 0.05
CA CYS A 299 -19.92 -0.87 0.12
C CYS A 299 -18.42 -1.17 0.09
N GLY A 300 -17.71 -0.41 -0.74
CA GLY A 300 -16.28 -0.49 -0.97
C GLY A 300 -15.61 0.89 -0.94
N ASP A 301 -14.28 0.90 -0.97
CA ASP A 301 -13.38 2.05 -1.10
C ASP A 301 -13.76 3.31 -0.27
N THR A 302 -14.21 3.09 0.97
CA THR A 302 -14.66 4.15 1.90
C THR A 302 -14.14 3.98 3.32
N ALA A 303 -14.16 5.09 4.08
CA ALA A 303 -14.20 5.08 5.53
C ALA A 303 -15.57 5.62 5.99
N VAL A 304 -16.24 4.95 6.92
CA VAL A 304 -17.58 5.32 7.39
C VAL A 304 -17.61 5.39 8.91
N ALA A 305 -18.01 6.54 9.46
CA ALA A 305 -18.18 6.72 10.89
C ALA A 305 -19.60 6.42 11.34
N PHE A 306 -19.76 5.65 12.42
CA PHE A 306 -21.06 5.36 13.03
C PHE A 306 -21.07 5.68 14.52
N PRO A 307 -22.20 6.14 15.09
CA PRO A 307 -22.39 6.20 16.54
C PRO A 307 -22.23 4.81 17.17
N LEU A 308 -21.45 4.72 18.26
CA LEU A 308 -21.29 3.47 19.02
C LEU A 308 -22.56 3.13 19.83
N ALA A 309 -23.35 4.15 20.18
CA ALA A 309 -24.64 4.03 20.84
C ALA A 309 -25.80 4.04 19.82
N GLY A 310 -26.87 3.33 20.15
CA GLY A 310 -28.05 3.17 19.29
C GLY A 310 -28.44 1.69 19.12
N ASP A 311 -29.66 1.47 18.64
CA ASP A 311 -30.23 0.18 18.25
C ASP A 311 -31.14 0.41 17.02
N GLY A 312 -31.37 -0.62 16.21
CA GLY A 312 -32.13 -0.50 14.96
C GLY A 312 -31.28 0.07 13.82
N ALA A 313 -31.90 0.77 12.88
CA ALA A 313 -31.21 1.35 11.72
C ALA A 313 -30.41 2.61 12.14
N VAL A 314 -29.14 2.41 12.52
CA VAL A 314 -28.22 3.50 12.85
C VAL A 314 -27.64 4.09 11.56
N GLU A 315 -27.86 5.39 11.38
CA GLU A 315 -27.29 6.18 10.28
C GLU A 315 -25.83 6.56 10.60
N PRO A 316 -24.98 6.79 9.57
CA PRO A 316 -23.60 7.17 9.76
C PRO A 316 -23.50 8.65 10.15
N LEU A 317 -22.46 9.00 10.91
CA LEU A 317 -22.09 10.40 11.16
C LEU A 317 -21.57 11.04 9.87
N TRP A 318 -20.78 10.29 9.10
CA TRP A 318 -20.29 10.67 7.77
C TRP A 318 -19.82 9.44 6.98
N VAL A 319 -19.79 9.58 5.65
CA VAL A 319 -19.22 8.61 4.69
C VAL A 319 -18.14 9.34 3.90
N ALA A 320 -16.90 8.92 4.02
CA ALA A 320 -15.76 9.50 3.31
C ALA A 320 -15.36 8.60 2.12
N ARG A 321 -15.42 9.16 0.90
CA ARG A 321 -14.95 8.48 -0.33
C ARG A 321 -13.42 8.56 -0.43
N MET A 322 -12.79 7.40 -0.59
CA MET A 322 -11.33 7.31 -0.73
C MET A 322 -10.88 6.96 -2.16
N PHE A 323 -11.82 6.66 -3.06
CA PHE A 323 -11.59 6.49 -4.51
C PHE A 323 -10.57 5.41 -4.90
N ASP A 324 -10.23 4.55 -3.93
CA ASP A 324 -9.46 3.32 -4.02
C ASP A 324 -9.57 2.65 -2.63
N SER A 325 -9.00 1.45 -2.49
CA SER A 325 -9.20 0.63 -1.32
C SER A 325 -8.54 1.13 -0.03
N VAL A 326 -9.32 1.12 1.06
CA VAL A 326 -8.88 1.41 2.42
C VAL A 326 -8.66 0.10 3.16
N TYR A 327 -7.58 0.01 3.95
CA TYR A 327 -7.11 -1.24 4.56
C TYR A 327 -6.91 -1.17 6.07
N SER A 328 -6.69 0.02 6.63
CA SER A 328 -6.40 0.25 8.05
C SER A 328 -6.94 1.60 8.54
N VAL A 329 -7.27 1.71 9.84
CA VAL A 329 -7.74 2.94 10.50
C VAL A 329 -7.24 3.04 11.94
N ALA A 330 -6.97 4.26 12.42
CA ALA A 330 -6.73 4.53 13.84
C ALA A 330 -7.18 5.95 14.23
N ILE A 331 -7.76 6.12 15.41
CA ILE A 331 -8.49 7.33 15.82
C ILE A 331 -7.87 7.96 17.06
N SER A 332 -7.56 9.25 16.95
CA SER A 332 -7.13 10.12 18.05
C SER A 332 -8.20 11.15 18.37
N ASP A 333 -7.98 11.95 19.42
CA ASP A 333 -8.78 13.14 19.74
C ASP A 333 -8.86 14.18 18.61
N VAL A 334 -7.88 14.20 17.70
CA VAL A 334 -7.76 15.20 16.62
C VAL A 334 -8.06 14.70 15.21
N ALA A 335 -7.94 13.40 14.95
CA ALA A 335 -7.97 12.84 13.60
C ALA A 335 -8.29 11.35 13.55
N VAL A 336 -8.98 10.96 12.48
CA VAL A 336 -9.10 9.57 12.02
C VAL A 336 -8.02 9.34 10.96
N TYR A 337 -6.94 8.65 11.34
CA TYR A 337 -5.89 8.21 10.41
C TYR A 337 -6.36 7.00 9.63
N ILE A 338 -6.03 6.94 8.34
CA ILE A 338 -6.38 5.82 7.46
C ILE A 338 -5.23 5.47 6.53
N GLY A 339 -5.10 4.17 6.22
CA GLY A 339 -4.09 3.61 5.33
C GLY A 339 -4.69 2.67 4.29
N GLY A 340 -4.09 2.60 3.10
CA GLY A 340 -4.62 1.79 2.01
C GLY A 340 -3.84 1.88 0.70
N HIS A 341 -4.56 1.77 -0.42
CA HIS A 341 -4.05 1.92 -1.78
C HIS A 341 -4.40 3.30 -2.40
N PHE A 342 -5.21 4.10 -1.70
CA PHE A 342 -5.81 5.33 -2.20
C PHE A 342 -4.85 6.46 -2.54
N ARG A 343 -5.29 7.27 -3.51
CA ARG A 343 -4.54 8.39 -4.11
C ARG A 343 -5.25 9.73 -3.97
N TYR A 344 -6.45 9.72 -3.39
CA TYR A 344 -7.33 10.87 -3.19
C TYR A 344 -8.16 10.71 -1.91
N ALA A 345 -8.63 11.83 -1.38
CA ALA A 345 -9.62 11.89 -0.32
C ALA A 345 -10.51 13.12 -0.56
N GLU A 346 -11.73 13.14 -0.01
CA GLU A 346 -12.62 14.29 -0.16
C GLU A 346 -12.07 15.54 0.55
N ALA A 347 -12.02 16.67 -0.14
CA ALA A 347 -11.47 17.91 0.38
C ALA A 347 -12.35 18.54 1.48
N PRO A 348 -11.82 19.40 2.36
CA PRO A 348 -12.65 20.19 3.30
C PRO A 348 -13.73 21.04 2.63
N GLY A 349 -13.52 21.46 1.37
CA GLY A 349 -14.49 22.18 0.55
C GLY A 349 -15.39 21.29 -0.32
N SER A 350 -15.38 19.97 -0.10
CA SER A 350 -16.18 19.00 -0.85
C SER A 350 -17.67 19.19 -0.57
N LEU A 351 -18.38 19.75 -1.55
CA LEU A 351 -19.82 20.04 -1.52
C LEU A 351 -20.68 18.83 -1.88
N GLU A 352 -20.11 17.84 -2.58
CA GLU A 352 -20.78 16.61 -3.01
C GLU A 352 -21.06 15.69 -1.80
N PRO A 353 -22.33 15.52 -1.38
CA PRO A 353 -22.67 14.54 -0.36
C PRO A 353 -22.70 13.13 -0.96
N TRP A 354 -22.50 12.12 -0.12
CA TRP A 354 -22.97 10.78 -0.45
C TRP A 354 -24.47 10.67 -0.07
N PRO A 355 -25.34 10.02 -0.88
CA PRO A 355 -25.11 9.50 -2.23
C PRO A 355 -25.41 10.52 -3.35
N GLY A 356 -24.68 10.44 -4.46
CA GLY A 356 -24.94 11.21 -5.69
C GLY A 356 -25.00 10.31 -6.92
N GLU A 357 -26.03 10.44 -7.76
CA GLU A 357 -26.37 9.45 -8.81
C GLU A 357 -25.44 9.43 -10.05
N SER A 358 -24.37 10.24 -10.08
CA SER A 358 -23.46 10.35 -11.23
C SER A 358 -22.01 9.93 -10.93
N ASN A 359 -21.82 8.69 -10.46
CA ASN A 359 -20.51 8.04 -10.20
C ASN A 359 -19.58 7.86 -11.43
N ILE A 360 -19.82 8.58 -12.53
CA ILE A 360 -19.04 8.57 -13.78
C ILE A 360 -17.56 8.91 -13.53
N ILE A 361 -17.26 9.64 -12.44
CA ILE A 361 -15.96 10.21 -12.14
C ILE A 361 -15.15 9.39 -11.11
N TYR A 362 -15.73 8.35 -10.47
CA TYR A 362 -15.06 7.61 -9.39
C TYR A 362 -13.68 7.05 -9.79
N ARG A 363 -13.54 6.64 -11.06
CA ARG A 363 -12.31 6.06 -11.64
C ARG A 363 -11.24 7.08 -12.05
N ASP A 364 -11.59 8.36 -12.16
CA ASP A 364 -10.60 9.45 -12.28
C ASP A 364 -11.03 10.65 -11.42
N PRO A 365 -10.73 10.60 -10.11
CA PRO A 365 -11.05 11.69 -9.18
C PRO A 365 -10.36 13.01 -9.54
N SER A 366 -9.36 13.03 -10.43
CA SER A 366 -8.71 14.29 -10.84
C SER A 366 -9.68 15.24 -11.57
N LEU A 367 -10.74 14.70 -12.17
CA LEU A 367 -11.79 15.49 -12.82
C LEU A 367 -12.74 16.17 -11.82
N LEU A 368 -12.69 15.81 -10.52
CA LEU A 368 -13.44 16.47 -9.44
C LEU A 368 -12.80 17.79 -8.97
N GLY A 369 -11.61 18.15 -9.48
CA GLY A 369 -10.99 19.44 -9.24
C GLY A 369 -10.66 19.72 -7.78
N ASP A 370 -11.34 20.69 -7.17
CA ASP A 370 -11.14 21.12 -5.78
C ASP A 370 -11.96 20.31 -4.75
N GLN A 371 -12.84 19.43 -5.21
CA GLN A 371 -13.69 18.59 -4.35
C GLN A 371 -12.91 17.40 -3.72
N VAL A 372 -11.70 17.12 -4.21
CA VAL A 372 -10.77 16.12 -3.66
C VAL A 372 -9.38 16.70 -3.47
N VAL A 373 -8.65 16.20 -2.48
CA VAL A 373 -7.21 16.40 -2.33
C VAL A 373 -6.46 15.15 -2.78
N ARG A 374 -5.21 15.30 -3.22
CA ARG A 374 -4.29 14.16 -3.32
C ARG A 374 -3.76 13.81 -1.93
N VAL A 375 -3.66 12.52 -1.68
CA VAL A 375 -3.05 11.88 -0.51
C VAL A 375 -2.40 10.59 -1.00
N HIS A 376 -1.24 10.20 -0.48
CA HIS A 376 -0.46 9.10 -1.04
C HIS A 376 -0.53 7.87 -0.12
N GLN A 377 -1.64 7.13 -0.17
CA GLN A 377 -1.89 5.87 0.58
C GLN A 377 -2.00 6.01 2.11
N LEU A 378 -1.79 7.21 2.64
CA LEU A 378 -2.06 7.62 4.02
C LEU A 378 -2.83 8.94 4.01
N ALA A 379 -3.83 9.08 4.87
CA ALA A 379 -4.53 10.34 5.09
C ALA A 379 -4.97 10.47 6.56
N ALA A 380 -5.23 11.70 6.97
CA ALA A 380 -5.94 12.01 8.21
C ALA A 380 -7.28 12.67 7.84
N LEU A 381 -8.38 12.17 8.38
CA LEU A 381 -9.71 12.75 8.23
C LEU A 381 -10.13 13.49 9.49
N ASP A 382 -10.90 14.56 9.29
CA ASP A 382 -11.55 15.32 10.35
C ASP A 382 -12.60 14.45 11.07
N PRO A 383 -12.53 14.29 12.42
CA PRO A 383 -13.44 13.44 13.19
C PRO A 383 -14.94 13.76 13.02
N GLN A 384 -15.29 15.01 12.70
CA GLN A 384 -16.68 15.47 12.67
C GLN A 384 -17.30 15.38 11.26
N THR A 385 -16.48 15.41 10.20
CA THR A 385 -16.93 15.56 8.82
C THR A 385 -16.44 14.49 7.86
N GLY A 386 -15.41 13.70 8.22
CA GLY A 386 -14.80 12.71 7.34
C GLY A 386 -14.00 13.30 6.17
N LYS A 387 -13.80 14.63 6.12
CA LYS A 387 -13.03 15.29 5.06
C LYS A 387 -11.55 15.37 5.42
N ALA A 388 -10.68 15.41 4.40
CA ALA A 388 -9.24 15.31 4.58
C ALA A 388 -8.61 16.53 5.26
N LEU A 389 -7.85 16.28 6.32
CA LEU A 389 -6.96 17.25 6.98
C LEU A 389 -5.65 17.43 6.17
N PRO A 390 -4.93 18.55 6.34
CA PRO A 390 -3.65 18.78 5.67
C PRO A 390 -2.53 17.93 6.30
N TRP A 391 -2.49 16.65 5.94
CA TRP A 391 -1.51 15.65 6.40
C TRP A 391 -1.36 14.58 5.31
N ASP A 392 -0.16 14.48 4.72
CA ASP A 392 0.16 13.50 3.68
C ASP A 392 1.65 13.10 3.79
N PRO A 393 2.02 12.24 4.75
CA PRO A 393 3.38 11.69 4.81
C PRO A 393 3.72 10.84 3.59
N GLY A 394 2.72 10.18 2.98
CA GLY A 394 2.86 9.36 1.78
C GLY A 394 3.65 8.07 1.94
N THR A 395 3.22 7.00 1.24
CA THR A 395 3.97 5.72 1.15
C THR A 395 4.28 5.28 -0.28
N ASP A 396 5.15 4.28 -0.42
CA ASP A 396 5.39 3.51 -1.64
C ASP A 396 4.84 2.06 -1.54
N ALA A 397 3.73 1.88 -0.82
CA ALA A 397 3.04 0.60 -0.72
C ALA A 397 2.52 0.14 -2.08
N PHE A 398 2.39 -1.17 -2.27
CA PHE A 398 1.92 -1.76 -3.52
C PHE A 398 0.51 -2.32 -3.39
N GLU A 399 0.21 -3.07 -2.32
CA GLU A 399 -1.17 -3.40 -1.92
C GLU A 399 -1.68 -2.36 -0.91
N ALA A 400 -1.00 -2.15 0.22
CA ALA A 400 -1.50 -1.28 1.28
C ALA A 400 -0.51 -0.92 2.40
N THR A 401 -0.85 0.13 3.15
CA THR A 401 -0.65 0.12 4.62
C THR A 401 -1.75 -0.73 5.25
N PHE A 402 -1.37 -1.84 5.88
CA PHE A 402 -2.27 -2.89 6.36
C PHE A 402 -2.72 -2.73 7.81
N ASP A 403 -1.95 -2.00 8.62
CA ASP A 403 -2.23 -1.78 10.04
C ASP A 403 -1.68 -0.41 10.47
N LEU A 404 -2.43 0.26 11.35
CA LEU A 404 -2.17 1.56 11.94
C LEU A 404 -2.38 1.44 13.46
N HIS A 405 -1.29 1.46 14.23
CA HIS A 405 -1.37 1.33 15.69
C HIS A 405 -1.01 2.65 16.37
N LEU A 406 -2.01 3.31 16.94
CA LEU A 406 -1.89 4.60 17.60
C LEU A 406 -1.52 4.43 19.09
N ILE A 407 -0.63 5.30 19.57
CA ILE A 407 -0.14 5.33 20.96
C ILE A 407 0.11 6.80 21.37
N ASP A 408 0.23 7.13 22.65
CA ASP A 408 0.45 8.52 23.12
C ASP A 408 1.63 9.23 22.44
N ARG A 409 2.63 8.42 22.04
CA ARG A 409 3.86 8.86 21.40
C ARG A 409 3.74 9.11 19.88
N GLY A 410 2.64 8.71 19.24
CA GLY A 410 2.37 8.94 17.82
C GLY A 410 1.73 7.73 17.13
N LEU A 411 2.15 7.44 15.89
CA LEU A 411 1.52 6.42 15.04
C LEU A 411 2.54 5.41 14.50
N LEU A 412 2.29 4.12 14.74
CA LEU A 412 3.01 3.00 14.16
C LEU A 412 2.27 2.46 12.94
N LEU A 413 3.01 1.94 11.96
CA LEU A 413 2.47 1.49 10.67
C LEU A 413 3.06 0.13 10.28
N ALA A 414 2.26 -0.75 9.68
CA ALA A 414 2.72 -1.96 8.98
C ALA A 414 2.21 -1.98 7.53
N MET A 415 3.06 -2.35 6.57
CA MET A 415 2.80 -2.14 5.13
C MET A 415 3.57 -3.11 4.23
N ASP A 416 3.22 -3.18 2.94
CA ASP A 416 4.13 -3.72 1.89
C ASP A 416 4.95 -2.64 1.16
N GLY A 417 4.87 -1.39 1.61
CA GLY A 417 5.79 -0.31 1.27
C GLY A 417 7.21 -0.53 1.83
N SER A 418 8.15 0.26 1.34
CA SER A 418 9.53 0.39 1.85
C SER A 418 9.82 1.76 2.46
N ARG A 419 8.96 2.75 2.23
CA ARG A 419 9.16 4.15 2.59
C ARG A 419 7.88 4.80 3.12
N VAL A 420 8.07 5.68 4.08
CA VAL A 420 7.11 6.73 4.47
C VAL A 420 7.81 8.07 4.34
N ASN A 421 7.18 9.09 3.75
CA ASN A 421 7.78 10.41 3.52
C ASN A 421 9.18 10.35 2.88
N GLN A 422 9.27 9.53 1.83
CA GLN A 422 10.50 9.18 1.09
C GLN A 422 11.63 8.52 1.91
N VAL A 423 11.58 8.52 3.24
CA VAL A 423 12.52 7.84 4.13
C VAL A 423 12.34 6.33 3.99
N LEU A 424 13.42 5.60 3.67
CA LEU A 424 13.42 4.13 3.74
C LEU A 424 13.20 3.70 5.20
N THR A 425 12.05 3.09 5.48
CA THR A 425 11.63 2.53 6.77
C THR A 425 11.54 1.00 6.72
N GLY A 426 11.39 0.42 5.52
CA GLY A 426 11.02 -0.98 5.33
C GLY A 426 9.53 -1.19 5.59
N ARG A 427 9.13 -2.44 5.85
CA ARG A 427 7.73 -2.87 5.99
C ARG A 427 7.00 -2.37 7.25
N SER A 428 7.63 -1.50 8.03
CA SER A 428 7.06 -0.88 9.22
C SER A 428 7.64 0.50 9.44
N ALA A 429 6.87 1.44 10.00
CA ALA A 429 7.34 2.79 10.30
C ALA A 429 6.81 3.29 11.65
N PHE A 430 7.43 4.35 12.17
CA PHE A 430 6.99 5.05 13.38
C PHE A 430 7.08 6.57 13.19
N LEU A 431 5.93 7.24 13.27
CA LEU A 431 5.76 8.69 13.29
C LEU A 431 5.76 9.15 14.75
N ASP A 432 6.90 9.62 15.25
CA ASP A 432 7.21 9.76 16.69
C ASP A 432 7.25 11.23 17.16
N PHE A 433 6.33 11.61 18.06
CA PHE A 433 6.30 12.93 18.69
C PHE A 433 7.53 13.27 19.54
N GLY A 434 8.26 12.26 20.01
CA GLY A 434 9.42 12.38 20.89
C GLY A 434 10.65 13.01 20.22
N GLY A 435 10.59 13.31 18.93
CA GLY A 435 11.58 14.13 18.24
C GLY A 435 12.86 13.37 17.89
N PHE A 436 12.79 12.45 16.93
CA PHE A 436 13.99 11.99 16.22
C PHE A 436 14.70 13.21 15.60
N THR A 437 15.82 13.63 16.19
CA THR A 437 16.67 14.68 15.64
C THR A 437 17.60 14.03 14.62
N PRO A 438 17.49 14.31 13.31
CA PRO A 438 18.35 13.68 12.34
C PRO A 438 19.81 14.07 12.57
N GLY A 439 20.69 13.08 12.68
CA GLY A 439 22.09 13.30 12.34
C GLY A 439 22.17 13.86 10.91
N PRO A 440 23.11 14.77 10.61
CA PRO A 440 23.16 15.45 9.32
C PRO A 440 23.14 14.44 8.18
N GLU A 441 22.19 14.62 7.27
CA GLU A 441 22.03 13.72 6.12
C GLU A 441 23.34 13.69 5.32
N PRO A 442 23.84 12.52 4.89
CA PRO A 442 24.91 12.46 3.92
C PRO A 442 24.43 13.19 2.67
N ILE A 443 24.91 14.42 2.48
CA ILE A 443 24.42 15.36 1.45
C ILE A 443 24.28 14.58 0.14
N PRO A 444 23.07 14.52 -0.47
CA PRO A 444 22.86 13.80 -1.72
C PRO A 444 23.95 14.19 -2.71
N GLN A 445 24.86 13.24 -3.00
CA GLN A 445 26.11 13.55 -3.70
C GLN A 445 25.74 14.25 -5.01
N PRO A 446 26.15 15.52 -5.21
CA PRO A 446 25.42 16.41 -6.09
C PRO A 446 25.42 15.84 -7.51
N THR A 447 24.27 15.32 -7.92
CA THR A 447 24.02 14.84 -9.27
C THR A 447 24.31 16.02 -10.18
N THR A 448 25.39 15.96 -10.95
CA THR A 448 25.86 17.08 -11.75
C THR A 448 24.76 17.51 -12.71
N THR A 449 24.06 18.57 -12.33
CA THR A 449 23.05 19.23 -13.16
C THR A 449 23.79 19.92 -14.29
N THR A 450 24.08 19.15 -15.35
CA THR A 450 24.52 19.70 -16.63
C THR A 450 23.33 20.43 -17.25
N GLN A 451 23.10 21.63 -16.72
CA GLN A 451 22.35 22.68 -17.40
C GLN A 451 22.83 22.72 -18.85
N PRO A 452 21.92 22.60 -19.85
CA PRO A 452 22.32 22.66 -21.24
C PRO A 452 23.11 23.95 -21.51
N PRO A 453 24.32 23.88 -22.07
CA PRO A 453 25.05 25.09 -22.43
C PRO A 453 24.21 25.92 -23.41
N ALA A 454 24.01 27.20 -23.09
CA ALA A 454 23.48 28.15 -24.06
C ALA A 454 24.50 28.26 -25.21
N THR A 455 24.14 27.75 -26.40
CA THR A 455 25.05 27.74 -27.55
C THR A 455 25.15 29.13 -28.17
N THR A 456 26.06 29.95 -27.64
CA THR A 456 26.56 31.14 -28.35
C THR A 456 27.20 30.70 -29.67
N THR A 457 26.76 31.26 -30.79
CA THR A 457 27.28 30.95 -32.12
C THR A 457 28.69 31.51 -32.31
N THR A 458 29.65 30.65 -32.66
CA THR A 458 31.01 31.04 -33.05
C THR A 458 31.08 31.47 -34.53
N GLN A 459 31.72 32.59 -34.82
CA GLN A 459 32.21 32.92 -36.17
C GLN A 459 33.75 32.99 -36.16
N PRO A 460 34.45 32.33 -37.12
CA PRO A 460 35.91 32.30 -37.20
C PRO A 460 36.46 33.26 -38.28
N PRO A 461 37.78 33.29 -38.59
CA PRO A 461 38.96 32.81 -37.85
C PRO A 461 40.02 33.93 -37.60
N ALA A 462 41.10 33.65 -36.83
CA ALA A 462 42.50 33.92 -37.25
C ALA A 462 43.58 33.56 -36.20
N THR A 463 44.71 33.04 -36.70
CA THR A 463 46.11 33.15 -36.22
C THR A 463 46.46 33.06 -34.73
N THR A 464 47.19 32.00 -34.39
CA THR A 464 48.06 31.85 -33.20
C THR A 464 49.14 32.93 -33.10
N THR A 465 49.54 33.33 -31.89
CA THR A 465 50.91 33.85 -31.62
C THR A 465 51.33 33.58 -30.17
N THR A 466 52.64 33.57 -29.94
CA THR A 466 53.32 33.29 -28.65
C THR A 466 53.50 34.60 -27.83
N GLN A 467 54.01 34.69 -26.59
CA GLN A 467 54.78 33.77 -25.72
C GLN A 467 54.46 34.05 -24.19
N PRO A 468 55.33 34.01 -23.14
CA PRO A 468 54.87 33.55 -21.81
C PRO A 468 55.03 34.51 -20.60
N GLY A 469 54.21 34.28 -19.56
CA GLY A 469 54.69 34.26 -18.16
C GLY A 469 54.30 35.40 -17.19
N VAL A 470 54.21 34.99 -15.92
CA VAL A 470 54.26 35.77 -14.65
C VAL A 470 53.01 36.58 -14.20
N THR A 471 52.33 35.97 -13.22
CA THR A 471 51.75 36.50 -11.96
C THR A 471 51.55 38.01 -11.74
N THR A 472 50.38 38.38 -11.20
CA THR A 472 50.26 39.46 -10.20
C THR A 472 49.10 39.20 -9.22
N THR A 473 49.15 39.81 -8.03
CA THR A 473 48.23 39.55 -6.89
C THR A 473 47.51 40.82 -6.43
N GLN A 474 46.24 40.73 -6.01
CA GLN A 474 45.57 41.78 -5.22
C GLN A 474 44.35 41.22 -4.42
N PRO A 475 43.70 41.98 -3.50
CA PRO A 475 43.90 41.74 -2.07
C PRO A 475 42.65 41.24 -1.32
N ALA A 476 42.84 40.84 -0.06
CA ALA A 476 41.77 40.36 0.82
C ALA A 476 40.91 41.49 1.40
N VAL A 477 39.62 41.19 1.60
CA VAL A 477 38.67 42.00 2.40
C VAL A 477 37.98 41.06 3.39
N THR A 478 37.77 41.51 4.63
CA THR A 478 37.26 40.69 5.74
C THR A 478 35.79 41.01 6.03
N THR A 479 34.99 39.99 6.36
CA THR A 479 33.69 40.14 7.02
C THR A 479 33.63 39.22 8.24
N THR A 480 33.07 39.72 9.34
CA THR A 480 32.99 39.03 10.64
C THR A 480 31.54 38.75 11.01
N GLN A 481 31.27 37.56 11.53
CA GLN A 481 29.96 37.15 12.03
C GLN A 481 30.04 36.91 13.55
N PRO A 482 29.14 37.46 14.38
CA PRO A 482 29.15 37.21 15.82
C PRO A 482 28.83 35.74 16.15
N GLY A 483 29.72 35.08 16.88
CA GLY A 483 29.48 33.73 17.40
C GLY A 483 28.68 33.76 18.71
N VAL A 484 27.62 32.96 18.80
CA VAL A 484 26.90 32.71 20.06
C VAL A 484 27.62 31.59 20.81
N THR A 485 28.02 31.84 22.06
CA THR A 485 28.71 30.85 22.91
C THR A 485 27.81 30.38 24.04
N THR A 486 27.26 29.18 23.91
CA THR A 486 26.55 28.48 24.99
C THR A 486 27.53 27.67 25.84
N THR A 487 27.97 28.24 26.97
CA THR A 487 28.77 27.52 27.98
C THR A 487 27.84 26.88 29.02
N GLN A 488 27.92 25.55 29.15
CA GLN A 488 27.22 24.80 30.19
C GLN A 488 28.17 24.57 31.38
N PRO A 489 27.86 25.03 32.60
CA PRO A 489 28.73 24.84 33.76
C PRO A 489 28.71 23.38 34.27
N PRO A 490 29.82 22.89 34.87
CA PRO A 490 29.93 21.49 35.28
C PRO A 490 29.11 21.17 36.54
N VAL A 491 28.48 19.99 36.54
CA VAL A 491 27.83 19.42 37.73
C VAL A 491 28.91 18.97 38.73
N THR A 492 28.82 19.44 39.98
CA THR A 492 29.63 18.96 41.11
C THR A 492 28.71 18.67 42.29
N THR A 493 28.75 17.43 42.81
CA THR A 493 27.88 16.98 43.89
C THR A 493 28.44 17.34 45.27
N THR A 494 27.70 18.14 46.04
CA THR A 494 27.88 18.30 47.49
C THR A 494 26.51 18.34 48.19
N GLN A 495 26.45 17.83 49.41
CA GLN A 495 25.20 17.55 50.14
C GLN A 495 24.87 18.69 51.12
N PRO A 496 23.61 19.14 51.23
CA PRO A 496 23.25 20.30 52.05
C PRO A 496 22.82 19.94 53.49
N PRO A 497 22.99 20.88 54.44
CA PRO A 497 22.19 20.92 55.66
C PRO A 497 21.39 22.23 55.86
N VAL A 498 20.06 22.08 56.02
CA VAL A 498 19.22 22.73 57.06
C VAL A 498 18.85 24.24 56.95
N THR A 499 17.70 24.50 56.28
CA THR A 499 16.45 25.10 56.85
C THR A 499 16.24 26.64 57.06
N THR A 500 14.97 27.10 56.81
CA THR A 500 14.26 28.37 57.25
C THR A 500 14.72 29.74 56.67
N THR A 501 13.89 30.76 56.32
CA THR A 501 12.39 30.94 56.24
C THR A 501 11.97 32.12 55.31
N GLN A 502 10.68 32.14 54.88
CA GLN A 502 9.75 33.21 54.39
C GLN A 502 10.14 34.72 54.49
N PRO A 503 9.50 35.69 53.76
CA PRO A 503 8.58 35.69 52.59
C PRO A 503 9.19 36.47 51.37
N GLY A 504 8.53 36.95 50.28
CA GLY A 504 7.14 36.88 49.76
C GLY A 504 6.47 38.25 49.49
N VAL A 505 6.22 38.65 48.21
CA VAL A 505 5.54 39.91 47.76
C VAL A 505 4.73 39.70 46.46
N THR A 506 3.68 40.51 46.21
CA THR A 506 2.76 40.45 45.04
C THR A 506 2.68 41.78 44.28
N THR A 507 2.56 41.76 42.94
CA THR A 507 1.99 42.87 42.14
C THR A 507 1.43 42.40 40.79
N THR A 508 0.49 43.16 40.21
CA THR A 508 -0.25 42.86 38.98
C THR A 508 0.12 43.73 37.77
N GLN A 509 -0.39 43.34 36.59
CA GLN A 509 -0.11 43.82 35.23
C GLN A 509 -0.42 45.32 34.95
N PRO A 510 0.19 45.89 33.90
CA PRO A 510 -0.62 46.39 32.77
C PRO A 510 -0.11 45.94 31.38
N GLY A 511 -0.97 46.02 30.35
CA GLY A 511 -0.77 45.40 29.03
C GLY A 511 0.04 46.20 28.00
N VAL A 512 0.19 45.62 26.79
CA VAL A 512 1.00 46.14 25.68
C VAL A 512 0.18 46.14 24.37
N THR A 513 0.34 47.19 23.55
CA THR A 513 -0.34 47.39 22.26
C THR A 513 0.60 47.08 21.08
N THR A 514 0.07 46.51 20.00
CA THR A 514 0.78 46.28 18.73
C THR A 514 0.21 47.13 17.58
N THR A 515 1.07 47.55 16.65
CA THR A 515 0.71 48.28 15.42
C THR A 515 1.57 47.83 14.23
N GLN A 516 1.00 47.86 13.02
CA GLN A 516 1.58 47.28 11.80
C GLN A 516 1.61 48.31 10.64
N PRO A 517 2.67 48.36 9.81
CA PRO A 517 2.69 49.15 8.57
C PRO A 517 2.15 48.39 7.35
N ALA A 518 1.65 49.11 6.34
CA ALA A 518 1.02 48.56 5.13
C ALA A 518 1.98 48.45 3.92
N VAL A 519 1.50 47.81 2.84
CA VAL A 519 2.23 47.55 1.57
C VAL A 519 1.41 48.04 0.37
N THR A 520 2.06 48.57 -0.66
CA THR A 520 1.45 49.06 -1.91
C THR A 520 2.24 48.56 -3.13
N THR A 521 1.57 48.28 -4.25
CA THR A 521 2.17 47.72 -5.49
C THR A 521 1.85 48.56 -6.74
N THR A 522 2.74 48.51 -7.75
CA THR A 522 2.57 49.14 -9.07
C THR A 522 3.27 48.36 -10.18
N GLN A 523 2.77 48.44 -11.43
CA GLN A 523 3.21 47.66 -12.60
C GLN A 523 3.28 48.52 -13.88
N PRO A 524 4.23 48.28 -14.81
CA PRO A 524 4.19 48.76 -16.20
C PRO A 524 3.97 47.63 -17.24
N GLY A 525 3.48 47.99 -18.44
CA GLY A 525 3.07 47.05 -19.51
C GLY A 525 4.06 46.87 -20.69
N ALA A 526 3.61 46.22 -21.77
CA ALA A 526 4.44 45.71 -22.87
C ALA A 526 3.98 46.16 -24.28
N SER A 527 4.84 45.96 -25.30
CA SER A 527 4.55 46.16 -26.74
C SER A 527 5.49 45.29 -27.62
N THR A 528 5.18 45.10 -28.91
CA THR A 528 5.75 44.03 -29.78
C THR A 528 5.98 44.44 -31.24
N THR A 529 6.97 43.84 -31.94
CA THR A 529 7.05 43.80 -33.43
C THR A 529 8.02 42.71 -33.95
N GLN A 530 7.79 42.15 -35.16
CA GLN A 530 8.54 41.00 -35.75
C GLN A 530 8.31 40.91 -37.29
N PRO A 531 9.36 40.87 -38.16
CA PRO A 531 9.72 39.66 -38.96
C PRO A 531 11.23 39.66 -39.40
N PRO A 532 11.74 38.90 -40.41
CA PRO A 532 11.32 37.67 -41.11
C PRO A 532 12.37 36.50 -41.04
N VAL A 533 12.29 35.49 -41.94
CA VAL A 533 13.01 34.18 -41.89
C VAL A 533 13.73 33.84 -43.23
N SER A 534 14.82 33.04 -43.20
CA SER A 534 15.32 32.23 -44.34
C SER A 534 16.29 31.09 -43.92
N THR A 535 16.69 30.19 -44.84
CA THR A 535 17.15 28.79 -44.57
C THR A 535 18.37 28.32 -45.41
N THR A 536 19.18 27.34 -44.94
CA THR A 536 19.81 26.22 -45.74
C THR A 536 20.63 25.23 -44.87
N SER A 537 21.38 24.25 -45.44
CA SER A 537 21.62 22.91 -44.83
C SER A 537 22.97 22.20 -45.14
N SER A 538 23.22 21.07 -44.42
CA SER A 538 24.07 19.89 -44.79
C SER A 538 25.62 19.99 -44.64
N PRO A 539 26.42 18.88 -44.70
CA PRO A 539 26.25 17.48 -44.25
C PRO A 539 27.48 16.95 -43.41
N ALA A 540 27.69 15.62 -43.31
CA ALA A 540 28.66 14.94 -42.39
C ALA A 540 29.81 14.15 -43.07
N THR A 541 30.82 13.71 -42.31
CA THR A 541 31.89 12.74 -42.72
C THR A 541 32.47 11.96 -41.49
N THR A 542 33.51 11.11 -41.65
CA THR A 542 33.56 9.77 -40.97
C THR A 542 34.93 9.27 -40.41
N ILE A 543 34.93 8.84 -39.12
CA ILE A 543 35.75 7.75 -38.49
C ILE A 543 37.32 8.10 -38.54
N PRO A 544 38.40 7.30 -38.25
CA PRO A 544 38.63 5.90 -37.82
C PRO A 544 39.48 5.73 -36.50
N PRO A 545 40.35 4.70 -36.23
CA PRO A 545 40.18 3.87 -35.01
C PRO A 545 41.49 3.44 -34.26
N VAL A 546 41.51 2.20 -33.70
CA VAL A 546 42.63 1.43 -33.06
C VAL A 546 42.88 1.76 -31.57
N THR A 547 43.12 0.82 -30.64
CA THR A 547 42.58 -0.53 -30.25
C THR A 547 42.79 -0.62 -28.69
N THR A 548 42.72 -1.69 -27.87
CA THR A 548 42.61 -3.19 -27.89
C THR A 548 42.07 -3.58 -26.47
N THR A 549 41.75 -4.79 -25.97
CA THR A 549 41.90 -6.24 -26.30
C THR A 549 40.73 -7.03 -25.66
N THR A 550 40.73 -8.37 -25.67
CA THR A 550 39.70 -9.24 -25.05
C THR A 550 40.29 -10.52 -24.44
N PRO A 551 39.51 -11.34 -23.70
CA PRO A 551 39.00 -12.56 -24.34
C PRO A 551 37.51 -12.87 -24.11
N SER A 552 36.82 -13.01 -25.24
CA SER A 552 35.91 -14.10 -25.64
C SER A 552 35.17 -14.97 -24.60
N GLY A 553 33.87 -15.24 -24.75
CA GLY A 553 32.93 -14.69 -25.73
C GLY A 553 31.69 -15.55 -25.99
N LEU A 554 30.59 -14.89 -26.38
CA LEU A 554 29.42 -15.51 -27.02
C LEU A 554 29.04 -14.60 -28.20
N VAL A 555 28.94 -15.16 -29.40
CA VAL A 555 29.01 -14.40 -30.66
C VAL A 555 27.72 -13.63 -30.94
N VAL A 556 27.84 -12.32 -31.14
CA VAL A 556 26.77 -11.46 -31.70
C VAL A 556 27.03 -11.28 -33.20
N PRO A 557 26.16 -11.79 -34.09
CA PRO A 557 26.24 -11.47 -35.52
C PRO A 557 25.72 -10.05 -35.78
N SER A 558 26.45 -9.27 -36.59
CA SER A 558 26.04 -7.92 -36.99
C SER A 558 25.83 -7.82 -38.51
N VAL A 559 24.58 -7.85 -38.95
CA VAL A 559 24.13 -7.42 -40.29
C VAL A 559 22.87 -6.57 -40.12
N GLY A 560 22.69 -5.54 -40.95
CA GLY A 560 21.72 -4.47 -40.69
C GLY A 560 20.26 -4.81 -40.97
N GLY A 561 19.36 -4.52 -40.01
CA GLY A 561 17.90 -4.65 -40.13
C GLY A 561 17.09 -3.40 -39.72
N GLY A 562 17.74 -2.29 -39.35
CA GLY A 562 17.11 -0.96 -39.20
C GLY A 562 16.11 -0.75 -38.04
N ARG A 563 15.66 -1.80 -37.33
CA ARG A 563 14.59 -1.72 -36.31
C ARG A 563 15.14 -1.81 -34.89
N THR A 564 14.92 -0.77 -34.08
CA THR A 564 15.20 -0.79 -32.63
C THR A 564 13.95 -1.25 -31.88
N LEU A 565 14.04 -2.38 -31.18
CA LEU A 565 12.98 -2.90 -30.32
C LEU A 565 13.26 -2.42 -28.91
N VAL A 566 12.30 -1.78 -28.25
CA VAL A 566 12.42 -1.46 -26.82
C VAL A 566 11.60 -2.46 -26.01
N LEU A 567 12.28 -3.23 -25.18
CA LEU A 567 11.68 -4.23 -24.31
C LEU A 567 11.53 -3.63 -22.90
N ILE A 568 10.29 -3.45 -22.46
CA ILE A 568 10.00 -3.07 -21.08
C ILE A 568 10.08 -4.34 -20.23
N VAL A 569 10.85 -4.28 -19.14
CA VAL A 569 11.13 -5.39 -18.22
C VAL A 569 10.92 -4.95 -16.77
N ASN A 570 10.54 -5.89 -15.91
CA ASN A 570 10.45 -5.61 -14.48
C ASN A 570 11.82 -5.26 -13.88
N SER A 571 11.84 -4.30 -12.97
CA SER A 571 13.07 -3.61 -12.54
C SER A 571 13.52 -3.89 -11.11
N THR A 572 12.97 -4.93 -10.45
CA THR A 572 13.33 -5.31 -9.06
C THR A 572 14.70 -6.00 -8.93
N GLY A 573 15.61 -5.85 -9.90
CA GLY A 573 16.95 -6.45 -9.87
C GLY A 573 17.49 -6.81 -11.25
N ALA A 574 18.20 -7.94 -11.33
CA ALA A 574 18.73 -8.47 -12.59
C ALA A 574 17.62 -9.09 -13.47
N LEU A 575 17.76 -8.94 -14.79
CA LEU A 575 16.84 -9.47 -15.82
C LEU A 575 16.41 -10.92 -15.51
N ARG A 576 15.11 -11.22 -15.56
CA ARG A 576 14.61 -12.58 -15.30
C ARG A 576 15.03 -13.54 -16.45
N PRO A 577 14.97 -14.87 -16.25
CA PRO A 577 15.27 -15.82 -17.33
C PRO A 577 14.38 -15.60 -18.58
N SER A 578 13.12 -15.20 -18.37
CA SER A 578 12.19 -14.80 -19.43
C SER A 578 12.72 -13.63 -20.26
N ASP A 579 13.18 -12.58 -19.60
CA ASP A 579 13.64 -11.35 -20.25
C ASP A 579 14.92 -11.64 -21.05
N ARG A 580 15.81 -12.46 -20.50
CA ARG A 580 17.03 -12.93 -21.18
C ARG A 580 16.72 -13.78 -22.41
N ALA A 581 15.73 -14.67 -22.34
CA ALA A 581 15.28 -15.46 -23.49
C ALA A 581 14.68 -14.58 -24.60
N LEU A 582 13.85 -13.60 -24.24
CA LEU A 582 13.29 -12.61 -25.16
C LEU A 582 14.39 -11.78 -25.85
N ILE A 583 15.33 -11.22 -25.08
CA ILE A 583 16.47 -10.47 -25.61
C ILE A 583 17.28 -11.34 -26.59
N GLN A 584 17.55 -12.60 -26.23
CA GLN A 584 18.29 -13.55 -27.08
C GLN A 584 17.56 -13.84 -28.40
N LYS A 585 16.30 -14.30 -28.34
CA LYS A 585 15.50 -14.63 -29.54
C LYS A 585 15.26 -13.40 -30.44
N PHE A 586 14.99 -12.23 -29.87
CA PHE A 586 14.80 -11.00 -30.64
C PHE A 586 16.11 -10.49 -31.28
N THR A 587 17.25 -10.61 -30.60
CA THR A 587 18.56 -10.28 -31.18
C THR A 587 18.95 -11.27 -32.29
N GLN A 588 18.64 -12.56 -32.13
CA GLN A 588 18.81 -13.57 -33.18
C GLN A 588 17.92 -13.31 -34.40
N ALA A 589 16.72 -12.75 -34.20
CA ALA A 589 15.83 -12.27 -35.27
C ALA A 589 16.24 -10.89 -35.86
N GLY A 590 17.41 -10.36 -35.50
CA GLY A 590 17.97 -9.13 -36.08
C GLY A 590 17.45 -7.81 -35.48
N PHE A 591 16.64 -7.83 -34.42
CA PHE A 591 16.23 -6.61 -33.73
C PHE A 591 17.36 -6.06 -32.85
N ARG A 592 17.59 -4.76 -32.89
CA ARG A 592 18.42 -4.08 -31.88
C ARG A 592 17.59 -3.88 -30.61
N VAL A 593 17.67 -4.82 -29.68
CA VAL A 593 16.96 -4.78 -28.39
C VAL A 593 17.58 -3.73 -27.46
N VAL A 594 16.73 -2.90 -26.84
CA VAL A 594 17.08 -2.00 -25.74
C VAL A 594 16.13 -2.32 -24.58
N THR A 595 16.67 -2.72 -23.43
CA THR A 595 15.87 -2.96 -22.22
C THR A 595 15.63 -1.65 -21.47
N ILE A 596 14.38 -1.39 -21.08
CA ILE A 596 14.02 -0.28 -20.19
C ILE A 596 13.20 -0.82 -19.02
N SER A 597 13.47 -0.28 -17.83
CA SER A 597 12.79 -0.64 -16.59
C SER A 597 11.31 -0.21 -16.61
N GLU A 598 10.40 -1.04 -16.11
CA GLU A 598 8.98 -0.68 -16.01
C GLU A 598 8.78 0.61 -15.20
N THR A 599 9.57 0.85 -14.15
CA THR A 599 9.53 2.06 -13.31
C THR A 599 10.19 3.30 -13.94
N THR A 600 10.70 3.22 -15.18
CA THR A 600 11.37 4.38 -15.84
C THR A 600 10.35 5.43 -16.32
N PRO A 601 10.44 6.70 -15.89
CA PRO A 601 9.55 7.76 -16.36
C PRO A 601 9.62 7.97 -17.88
N GLY A 602 8.49 8.34 -18.51
CA GLY A 602 8.43 8.64 -19.95
C GLY A 602 9.23 9.90 -20.33
N ARG A 603 9.69 10.10 -21.58
CA ARG A 603 9.42 9.36 -22.83
C ARG A 603 10.73 8.96 -23.54
N ILE A 604 11.42 7.91 -23.08
CA ILE A 604 12.71 7.48 -23.69
C ILE A 604 12.53 6.81 -25.07
N TRP A 605 11.28 6.43 -25.42
CA TRP A 605 10.88 5.64 -26.58
C TRP A 605 11.10 6.28 -27.97
N SER A 606 11.61 7.52 -28.05
CA SER A 606 11.58 8.37 -29.26
C SER A 606 12.16 7.74 -30.53
N LYS A 607 13.17 6.87 -30.40
CA LYS A 607 13.84 6.15 -31.52
C LYS A 607 13.45 4.68 -31.63
N ALA A 608 12.44 4.22 -30.89
CA ALA A 608 11.90 2.87 -31.02
C ALA A 608 11.25 2.67 -32.40
N SER A 609 11.30 1.44 -32.91
CA SER A 609 10.51 0.98 -34.05
C SER A 609 9.28 0.18 -33.60
N ILE A 610 9.36 -0.41 -32.40
CA ILE A 610 8.31 -1.15 -31.71
C ILE A 610 8.63 -1.16 -30.21
N ILE A 611 7.60 -1.14 -29.38
CA ILE A 611 7.68 -1.30 -27.92
C ILE A 611 7.06 -2.66 -27.57
N VAL A 612 7.73 -3.43 -26.72
CA VAL A 612 7.26 -4.75 -26.27
C VAL A 612 7.22 -4.76 -24.75
N VAL A 613 6.09 -5.20 -24.17
CA VAL A 613 5.91 -5.38 -22.73
C VAL A 613 6.16 -6.84 -22.38
N ALA A 614 7.24 -7.13 -21.65
CA ALA A 614 7.59 -8.50 -21.28
C ALA A 614 6.61 -9.08 -20.23
N PRO A 615 6.42 -10.41 -20.15
CA PRO A 615 5.55 -11.03 -19.14
C PRO A 615 6.03 -10.84 -17.69
N SER A 616 7.27 -10.39 -17.49
CA SER A 616 7.83 -10.05 -16.18
C SER A 616 7.22 -8.78 -15.58
N VAL A 617 6.75 -7.87 -16.43
CA VAL A 617 6.17 -6.55 -16.12
C VAL A 617 4.76 -6.71 -15.53
N SER A 618 4.44 -5.89 -14.53
CA SER A 618 3.09 -5.84 -13.95
C SER A 618 2.15 -4.94 -14.76
N GLY A 619 0.86 -5.30 -14.87
CA GLY A 619 -0.14 -4.42 -15.50
C GLY A 619 -0.25 -3.06 -14.79
N ALA A 620 -0.13 -3.05 -13.46
CA ALA A 620 -0.13 -1.84 -12.63
C ALA A 620 1.05 -0.89 -12.90
N ALA A 621 2.18 -1.39 -13.43
CA ALA A 621 3.30 -0.55 -13.87
C ALA A 621 3.14 -0.03 -15.32
N MET A 622 2.08 -0.45 -16.03
CA MET A 622 1.79 0.01 -17.39
C MET A 622 0.77 1.14 -17.40
N GLN A 623 -0.49 0.89 -17.03
CA GLN A 623 -1.57 1.90 -17.03
C GLN A 623 -1.72 2.59 -18.41
N ASP A 624 -2.44 3.71 -18.44
CA ASP A 624 -2.74 4.65 -19.55
C ASP A 624 -1.48 5.22 -20.27
N ARG A 625 -0.27 4.80 -19.87
CA ARG A 625 1.05 5.22 -20.36
C ARG A 625 1.24 5.09 -21.86
N PHE A 626 0.41 4.31 -22.54
CA PHE A 626 0.41 4.16 -24.00
C PHE A 626 -0.77 4.83 -24.71
N ASP A 627 -1.73 5.44 -24.04
CA ASP A 627 -2.97 5.94 -24.67
C ASP A 627 -2.71 7.02 -25.71
N ASN A 628 -1.59 7.72 -25.56
CA ASN A 628 -1.07 8.73 -26.47
C ASN A 628 0.24 8.31 -27.17
N GLU A 629 0.58 7.02 -27.16
CA GLU A 629 1.73 6.46 -27.88
C GLU A 629 1.33 6.01 -29.28
N THR A 630 1.99 6.59 -30.29
CA THR A 630 1.70 6.43 -31.72
C THR A 630 2.57 5.37 -32.40
N ARG A 631 3.62 4.89 -31.72
CA ARG A 631 4.44 3.75 -32.15
C ARG A 631 3.75 2.42 -31.85
N PRO A 632 4.15 1.33 -32.51
CA PRO A 632 3.57 0.02 -32.28
C PRO A 632 3.87 -0.52 -30.88
N VAL A 633 2.87 -1.09 -30.21
CA VAL A 633 2.99 -1.67 -28.86
C VAL A 633 2.49 -3.12 -28.85
N VAL A 634 3.29 -4.05 -28.32
CA VAL A 634 2.91 -5.47 -28.20
C VAL A 634 3.01 -5.92 -26.74
N ALA A 635 1.92 -6.44 -26.19
CA ALA A 635 1.88 -7.04 -24.86
C ALA A 635 1.98 -8.56 -24.95
N LEU A 636 2.85 -9.16 -24.13
CA LEU A 636 3.12 -10.62 -24.13
C LEU A 636 2.38 -11.40 -23.03
N ARG A 637 1.46 -10.74 -22.30
CA ARG A 637 0.71 -11.26 -21.15
C ARG A 637 -0.66 -10.56 -21.06
N ALA A 638 -1.74 -11.29 -20.76
CA ALA A 638 -3.09 -10.71 -20.74
C ALA A 638 -3.25 -9.54 -19.76
N ARG A 639 -2.78 -9.65 -18.51
CA ARG A 639 -2.84 -8.54 -17.54
C ARG A 639 -2.13 -7.26 -18.02
N SER A 640 -1.13 -7.39 -18.89
CA SER A 640 -0.39 -6.26 -19.48
C SER A 640 -1.01 -5.80 -20.82
N ALA A 641 -1.94 -6.56 -21.38
CA ALA A 641 -2.79 -6.21 -22.51
C ALA A 641 -4.07 -5.50 -22.03
N ASP A 642 -4.69 -6.01 -20.96
CA ASP A 642 -5.83 -5.42 -20.24
C ASP A 642 -5.49 -4.00 -19.77
N ALA A 643 -4.38 -3.85 -19.04
CA ALA A 643 -3.93 -2.59 -18.46
C ALA A 643 -3.45 -1.52 -19.48
N ILE A 644 -3.52 -1.82 -20.79
CA ILE A 644 -3.19 -0.88 -21.89
C ILE A 644 -4.27 -0.85 -22.99
N GLY A 645 -5.48 -1.33 -22.65
CA GLY A 645 -6.68 -1.20 -23.47
C GLY A 645 -6.93 -2.30 -24.51
N LEU A 646 -6.10 -3.35 -24.59
CA LEU A 646 -6.22 -4.33 -25.67
C LEU A 646 -7.32 -5.37 -25.42
N SER A 647 -7.54 -5.74 -24.16
CA SER A 647 -8.57 -6.69 -23.75
C SER A 647 -9.37 -6.16 -22.57
N ASN A 648 -10.60 -6.66 -22.43
CA ASN A 648 -11.51 -6.24 -21.39
C ASN A 648 -11.20 -7.01 -20.08
N PRO A 649 -10.75 -6.34 -19.00
CA PRO A 649 -10.47 -6.98 -17.71
C PRO A 649 -11.72 -7.52 -16.99
N SER A 650 -12.93 -7.19 -17.46
CA SER A 650 -14.21 -7.76 -16.96
C SER A 650 -14.75 -8.93 -17.80
N GLY A 651 -14.08 -9.28 -18.90
CA GLY A 651 -14.33 -10.55 -19.57
C GLY A 651 -13.63 -11.72 -18.86
N PRO A 652 -13.88 -12.98 -19.25
CA PRO A 652 -13.02 -14.08 -18.87
C PRO A 652 -11.63 -13.88 -19.49
N SER A 653 -10.71 -13.26 -18.74
CA SER A 653 -9.26 -13.41 -18.92
C SER A 653 -8.73 -14.36 -17.85
N GLY A 654 -7.74 -15.18 -18.21
CA GLY A 654 -7.27 -16.22 -17.30
C GLY A 654 -6.04 -16.95 -17.81
N ASP A 655 -5.26 -17.47 -16.87
CA ASP A 655 -4.03 -18.22 -17.16
C ASP A 655 -4.40 -19.71 -17.30
N LEU A 656 -4.38 -20.25 -18.52
CA LEU A 656 -4.70 -21.65 -18.80
C LEU A 656 -3.49 -22.54 -18.49
N SER A 657 -3.58 -23.36 -17.45
CA SER A 657 -2.65 -24.47 -17.23
C SER A 657 -3.07 -25.66 -18.12
N THR A 658 -2.30 -25.93 -19.17
CA THR A 658 -2.56 -27.02 -20.13
C THR A 658 -1.35 -27.93 -20.29
N SER A 659 -1.56 -29.19 -20.69
CA SER A 659 -0.45 -30.10 -21.03
C SER A 659 0.25 -29.70 -22.32
N THR A 660 -0.52 -29.14 -23.26
CA THR A 660 -0.13 -28.67 -24.59
C THR A 660 -1.13 -27.60 -25.02
N ALA A 661 -0.66 -26.42 -25.42
CA ALA A 661 -1.51 -25.39 -26.03
C ALA A 661 -1.24 -25.33 -27.54
N THR A 662 -2.29 -25.49 -28.34
CA THR A 662 -2.30 -25.22 -29.78
C THR A 662 -3.11 -23.95 -30.06
N ILE A 663 -2.55 -23.04 -30.83
CA ILE A 663 -3.26 -21.85 -31.32
C ILE A 663 -3.83 -22.14 -32.71
N ASP A 664 -5.14 -22.03 -32.86
CA ASP A 664 -5.81 -22.18 -34.15
C ASP A 664 -5.78 -20.84 -34.90
N LEU A 665 -5.19 -20.83 -36.09
CA LEU A 665 -5.03 -19.65 -36.95
C LEU A 665 -6.19 -19.46 -37.95
N GLY A 666 -7.30 -20.19 -37.81
CA GLY A 666 -8.56 -19.91 -38.51
C GLY A 666 -8.50 -19.94 -40.04
N GLY A 667 -7.58 -20.75 -40.61
CA GLY A 667 -7.34 -20.79 -42.06
C GLY A 667 -6.31 -19.77 -42.58
N GLY A 668 -5.50 -19.16 -41.70
CA GLY A 668 -4.27 -18.47 -42.08
C GLY A 668 -4.44 -17.09 -42.73
N ALA A 669 -5.65 -16.54 -42.79
CA ALA A 669 -5.99 -15.35 -43.58
C ALA A 669 -5.27 -14.03 -43.18
N HIS A 670 -4.67 -13.93 -42.00
CA HIS A 670 -4.01 -12.72 -41.53
C HIS A 670 -2.54 -12.61 -42.01
N PRO A 671 -1.98 -11.41 -42.28
CA PRO A 671 -0.59 -11.27 -42.72
C PRO A 671 0.46 -11.90 -41.78
N ILE A 672 0.18 -11.99 -40.48
CA ILE A 672 1.06 -12.67 -39.50
C ILE A 672 1.18 -14.18 -39.79
N SER A 673 0.06 -14.88 -40.00
CA SER A 673 0.04 -16.31 -40.30
C SER A 673 0.61 -16.61 -41.69
N GLN A 674 0.29 -15.78 -42.68
CA GLN A 674 0.85 -15.87 -44.04
C GLN A 674 2.38 -15.70 -44.03
N ALA A 675 2.91 -14.68 -43.33
CA ALA A 675 4.35 -14.46 -43.21
C ALA A 675 5.04 -15.58 -42.41
N ALA A 676 4.34 -16.25 -41.49
CA ALA A 676 4.85 -17.37 -40.73
C ALA A 676 4.92 -18.67 -41.55
N GLY A 677 4.08 -18.80 -42.58
CA GLY A 677 3.90 -20.06 -43.31
C GLY A 677 3.21 -21.13 -42.46
N LEU A 678 2.31 -20.72 -41.57
CA LEU A 678 1.64 -21.58 -40.60
C LEU A 678 0.12 -21.42 -40.68
N GLU A 679 -0.58 -22.55 -40.71
CA GLU A 679 -2.05 -22.64 -40.87
C GLU A 679 -2.63 -23.71 -39.94
N GLY A 680 -3.93 -23.61 -39.64
CA GLY A 680 -4.62 -24.53 -38.73
C GLY A 680 -4.11 -24.44 -37.29
N GLN A 681 -4.02 -25.59 -36.62
CA GLN A 681 -3.56 -25.69 -35.24
C GLN A 681 -2.02 -25.71 -35.14
N VAL A 682 -1.45 -24.64 -34.58
CA VAL A 682 -0.01 -24.51 -34.36
C VAL A 682 0.33 -24.82 -32.90
N PRO A 683 1.18 -25.82 -32.61
CA PRO A 683 1.72 -26.04 -31.26
C PRO A 683 2.48 -24.82 -30.77
N LEU A 684 1.98 -24.18 -29.72
CA LEU A 684 2.54 -22.94 -29.15
C LEU A 684 3.43 -23.23 -27.93
N LEU A 685 3.07 -24.22 -27.10
CA LEU A 685 3.86 -24.66 -25.95
C LEU A 685 4.45 -26.07 -26.17
N SER A 686 5.73 -26.23 -25.82
CA SER A 686 6.51 -27.48 -25.92
C SER A 686 6.41 -28.39 -24.70
N ARG A 687 5.90 -27.85 -23.59
CA ARG A 687 5.70 -28.50 -22.29
C ARG A 687 4.53 -27.84 -21.56
N PRO A 688 4.00 -28.44 -20.47
CA PRO A 688 3.01 -27.76 -19.64
C PRO A 688 3.55 -26.44 -19.11
N ALA A 689 2.73 -25.39 -19.24
CA ALA A 689 3.00 -24.04 -18.75
C ALA A 689 1.69 -23.24 -18.67
N TRP A 690 1.77 -22.08 -18.01
CA TRP A 690 0.70 -21.08 -18.02
C TRP A 690 0.72 -20.28 -19.32
N ILE A 691 -0.46 -20.00 -19.85
CA ILE A 691 -0.65 -19.13 -21.02
C ILE A 691 -1.98 -18.36 -20.88
N SER A 692 -1.93 -17.03 -20.99
CA SER A 692 -3.12 -16.20 -20.84
C SER A 692 -3.91 -16.04 -22.14
N TYR A 693 -5.20 -15.75 -22.00
CA TYR A 693 -6.09 -15.24 -23.05
C TYR A 693 -6.89 -14.04 -22.53
N GLY A 694 -7.58 -13.31 -23.41
CA GLY A 694 -8.38 -12.15 -23.02
C GLY A 694 -9.44 -11.80 -24.07
N VAL A 695 -10.48 -11.06 -23.66
CA VAL A 695 -11.58 -10.67 -24.56
C VAL A 695 -11.23 -9.37 -25.27
N PRO A 696 -10.94 -9.36 -26.58
CA PRO A 696 -10.60 -8.13 -27.29
C PRO A 696 -11.80 -7.18 -27.42
N GLY A 697 -11.50 -5.88 -27.39
CA GLY A 697 -12.44 -4.83 -27.80
C GLY A 697 -12.80 -4.89 -29.29
N VAL A 698 -13.99 -4.36 -29.63
CA VAL A 698 -14.70 -4.55 -30.92
C VAL A 698 -13.95 -4.14 -32.19
N GLY A 699 -12.85 -3.39 -32.10
CA GLY A 699 -12.00 -3.06 -33.24
C GLY A 699 -10.95 -4.12 -33.59
N ALA A 700 -10.83 -5.21 -32.84
CA ALA A 700 -9.73 -6.18 -33.04
C ALA A 700 -9.94 -7.11 -34.24
N THR A 701 -8.86 -7.38 -34.96
CA THR A 701 -8.75 -8.59 -35.79
C THR A 701 -8.23 -9.74 -34.94
N THR A 702 -9.01 -10.81 -34.78
CA THR A 702 -8.51 -12.05 -34.16
C THR A 702 -7.66 -12.81 -35.16
N VAL A 703 -6.43 -13.13 -34.77
CA VAL A 703 -5.42 -13.78 -35.62
C VAL A 703 -5.22 -15.25 -35.21
N GLY A 704 -5.43 -15.56 -33.93
CA GLY A 704 -5.43 -16.94 -33.45
C GLY A 704 -6.10 -17.13 -32.08
N GLN A 705 -6.66 -18.32 -31.88
CA GLN A 705 -7.45 -18.67 -30.69
C GLN A 705 -6.88 -19.88 -29.93
N LEU A 706 -6.95 -19.83 -28.60
CA LEU A 706 -6.69 -20.97 -27.71
C LEU A 706 -8.03 -21.48 -27.16
N ASN A 707 -8.39 -22.73 -27.46
CA ASN A 707 -9.69 -23.32 -27.05
C ASN A 707 -10.90 -22.41 -27.38
N ALA A 708 -10.93 -21.88 -28.61
CA ALA A 708 -11.89 -20.88 -29.12
C ALA A 708 -11.87 -19.47 -28.47
N ASN A 709 -10.95 -19.19 -27.53
CA ASN A 709 -10.76 -17.85 -26.96
C ASN A 709 -9.73 -17.05 -27.78
N PRO A 710 -10.02 -15.81 -28.21
CA PRO A 710 -9.02 -14.92 -28.80
C PRO A 710 -7.80 -14.79 -27.90
N SER A 711 -6.62 -15.06 -28.46
CA SER A 711 -5.37 -15.10 -27.68
C SER A 711 -4.22 -14.39 -28.42
N LEU A 712 -4.19 -14.48 -29.74
CA LEU A 712 -3.41 -13.60 -30.62
C LEU A 712 -4.39 -12.71 -31.39
N PHE A 713 -4.36 -11.41 -31.15
CA PHE A 713 -5.22 -10.43 -31.83
C PHE A 713 -4.54 -9.07 -31.98
N THR A 714 -4.98 -8.33 -33.00
CA THR A 714 -4.34 -7.11 -33.50
C THR A 714 -5.31 -5.96 -33.62
N TYR A 715 -4.77 -4.73 -33.50
CA TYR A 715 -5.43 -3.46 -33.77
C TYR A 715 -4.56 -2.65 -34.72
N GLU A 716 -5.14 -2.14 -35.80
CA GLU A 716 -4.52 -1.13 -36.67
C GLU A 716 -4.65 0.28 -36.04
N ARG A 717 -4.04 1.29 -36.67
CA ARG A 717 -4.19 2.68 -36.20
C ARG A 717 -5.62 3.17 -36.44
N GLY A 718 -6.29 3.59 -35.37
CA GLY A 718 -7.64 4.17 -35.39
C GLY A 718 -8.73 3.25 -34.86
N ASP A 719 -8.44 1.94 -34.73
CA ASP A 719 -9.37 0.93 -34.25
C ASP A 719 -9.80 1.15 -32.80
N ARG A 720 -11.00 0.64 -32.47
CA ARG A 720 -11.59 0.78 -31.15
C ARG A 720 -11.08 -0.27 -30.18
N LEU A 721 -10.38 0.19 -29.15
CA LEU A 721 -9.82 -0.60 -28.06
C LEU A 721 -10.90 -1.10 -27.08
N ALA A 722 -10.53 -2.00 -26.17
CA ALA A 722 -11.45 -2.61 -25.19
C ALA A 722 -11.92 -1.62 -24.12
N ASP A 723 -11.09 -0.64 -23.78
CA ASP A 723 -11.43 0.55 -22.99
C ASP A 723 -12.46 1.48 -23.69
N GLY A 724 -12.77 1.22 -24.96
CA GLY A 724 -13.68 2.02 -25.79
C GLY A 724 -13.02 3.21 -26.50
N GLY A 725 -11.74 3.49 -26.23
CA GLY A 725 -10.89 4.48 -26.88
C GLY A 725 -10.42 4.07 -28.28
N LYS A 726 -9.46 4.82 -28.84
CA LYS A 726 -8.93 4.60 -30.20
C LYS A 726 -7.42 4.43 -30.21
N SER A 727 -6.93 3.35 -30.80
CA SER A 727 -5.49 3.07 -30.88
C SER A 727 -4.75 4.09 -31.75
N LYS A 728 -3.68 4.70 -31.24
CA LYS A 728 -2.90 5.73 -31.97
C LYS A 728 -1.81 5.15 -32.89
N GLY A 729 -1.61 3.83 -32.86
CA GLY A 729 -0.68 3.05 -33.69
C GLY A 729 -1.06 1.57 -33.68
N CYS A 730 -0.29 0.69 -34.33
CA CYS A 730 -0.57 -0.75 -34.26
C CYS A 730 -0.45 -1.27 -32.83
N ARG A 731 -1.36 -2.15 -32.42
CA ARG A 731 -1.21 -2.92 -31.17
C ARG A 731 -1.46 -4.40 -31.38
N ALA A 732 -0.85 -5.23 -30.55
CA ALA A 732 -1.17 -6.66 -30.49
C ALA A 732 -1.07 -7.19 -29.07
N ALA A 733 -1.98 -8.11 -28.73
CA ALA A 733 -1.77 -9.04 -27.62
C ALA A 733 -1.22 -10.35 -28.19
N PHE A 734 -0.14 -10.87 -27.60
CA PHE A 734 0.41 -12.19 -27.92
C PHE A 734 0.41 -13.03 -26.63
N PRO A 735 -0.03 -14.30 -26.67
CA PRO A 735 -0.14 -15.13 -25.47
C PRO A 735 1.21 -15.79 -25.19
N GLY A 736 2.06 -15.09 -24.43
CA GLY A 736 3.50 -15.36 -24.35
C GLY A 736 4.06 -15.51 -22.94
N ASP A 737 3.23 -15.84 -21.96
CA ASP A 737 3.55 -15.74 -20.52
C ASP A 737 4.80 -16.53 -20.10
N ASP A 738 4.83 -17.84 -20.34
CA ASP A 738 6.05 -18.65 -20.16
C ASP A 738 6.82 -18.76 -21.49
N VAL A 739 7.57 -17.71 -21.81
CA VAL A 739 8.49 -17.68 -22.97
C VAL A 739 9.50 -18.84 -22.99
N THR A 740 9.76 -19.50 -21.86
CA THR A 740 10.69 -20.64 -21.77
C THR A 740 10.02 -21.99 -22.10
N ALA A 741 8.72 -21.99 -22.36
CA ALA A 741 7.96 -23.12 -22.89
C ALA A 741 7.63 -23.00 -24.39
N ILE A 742 7.78 -21.82 -25.01
CA ILE A 742 7.33 -21.55 -26.38
C ILE A 742 8.11 -22.39 -27.41
N THR A 743 7.38 -23.05 -28.33
CA THR A 743 7.94 -23.85 -29.44
C THR A 743 8.61 -22.96 -30.49
N ASP A 744 9.43 -23.52 -31.39
CA ASP A 744 10.00 -22.72 -32.47
C ASP A 744 8.92 -22.17 -33.44
N GLN A 745 7.79 -22.87 -33.63
CA GLN A 745 6.64 -22.34 -34.40
C GLN A 745 5.95 -21.18 -33.67
N GLY A 746 5.81 -21.26 -32.35
CA GLY A 746 5.32 -20.19 -31.50
C GLY A 746 6.24 -18.96 -31.51
N TRP A 747 7.56 -19.19 -31.48
CA TRP A 747 8.56 -18.13 -31.68
C TRP A 747 8.45 -17.52 -33.08
N THR A 748 8.22 -18.31 -34.13
CA THR A 748 7.96 -17.78 -35.48
C THR A 748 6.74 -16.85 -35.49
N LEU A 749 5.61 -17.25 -34.90
CA LEU A 749 4.43 -16.39 -34.79
C LEU A 749 4.71 -15.10 -33.99
N MET A 750 5.46 -15.18 -32.89
CA MET A 750 5.83 -13.99 -32.11
C MET A 750 6.70 -13.02 -32.93
N ILE A 751 7.73 -13.52 -33.63
CA ILE A 751 8.56 -12.69 -34.51
C ILE A 751 7.73 -12.05 -35.63
N ARG A 752 6.85 -12.80 -36.30
CA ARG A 752 5.96 -12.24 -37.33
C ARG A 752 4.99 -11.20 -36.79
N THR A 753 4.53 -11.35 -35.55
CA THR A 753 3.69 -10.34 -34.87
C THR A 753 4.47 -9.03 -34.66
N LEU A 754 5.74 -9.11 -34.25
CA LEU A 754 6.61 -7.93 -34.11
C LEU A 754 6.97 -7.30 -35.46
N GLU A 755 7.18 -8.10 -36.49
CA GLU A 755 7.49 -7.62 -37.85
C GLU A 755 6.30 -6.94 -38.52
N TRP A 756 5.08 -7.49 -38.37
CA TRP A 756 3.81 -6.89 -38.77
C TRP A 756 3.60 -5.56 -38.05
N ALA A 757 3.68 -5.54 -36.73
CA ALA A 757 3.44 -4.33 -35.94
C ALA A 757 4.43 -3.20 -36.30
N ALA A 758 5.71 -3.54 -36.53
CA ALA A 758 6.74 -2.59 -36.97
C ALA A 758 6.73 -2.27 -38.49
N GLY A 759 5.87 -2.95 -39.28
CA GLY A 759 5.85 -2.91 -40.74
C GLY A 759 4.55 -2.35 -41.33
N SER A 760 3.39 -2.93 -41.01
CA SER A 760 2.11 -2.64 -41.67
C SER A 760 1.57 -1.23 -41.35
N CYS A 761 1.58 -0.81 -40.08
CA CYS A 761 1.20 0.54 -39.65
C CYS A 761 2.14 1.69 -40.11
N ARG A 762 3.05 1.45 -41.07
CA ARG A 762 3.88 2.48 -41.70
C ARG A 762 3.28 3.04 -42.99
N ASN A 763 2.21 2.44 -43.49
CA ASN A 763 1.34 3.04 -44.49
C ASN A 763 0.21 3.76 -43.71
N ASP A 764 -0.14 5.03 -43.94
CA ASP A 764 0.33 5.95 -44.98
C ASP A 764 1.07 7.19 -44.42
N SER A 765 1.60 7.97 -45.37
CA SER A 765 2.18 9.31 -45.24
C SER A 765 1.16 10.41 -44.99
#